data_AF-A0A1V1RHN9-F1
#
_entry.id   AF-A0A1V1RHN9-F1
#
_cell.length_a   1.000
_cell.length_b   1.000
_cell.length_c   1.000
_cell.angle_alpha   90.00
_cell.angle_beta   90.00
_cell.angle_gamma   90.00
#
_symmetry.space_group_name_H-M   'P 1'
#
loop_
_entity.id
_entity.type
_entity.pdbx_description
1 polymer ?
#
loop_
_entity_poly.entity_id
_entity_poly.type
_entity_poly.pdbx_seq_one_letter_code
_entity_poly.pdbx_strand_id
1 'polypeptide(L)'
;MLAAQPPERSRPDGVEAIVSFEAGRGAEALSEARAAGGRLVRFLRSGTDALVVFPAGTKVSAVRERLAGRGAVESVAPNGVLRPAWVPNDPLFPQQWALSSIRAPQAWDLTRGSAAATVAVIDSGVSLTHPDLAANLDLAHDWDFVRNDATADEEHEHGTHVAGIVAAVANNATGVAGVAPLAKVLPLKVIDRDGNATTADFVDALRYAADAGAKVVNASLGMALDPGVPDEAAEIAVLQHAVDYARAKGVVVVAASGNGGGPPVWYPAACDGVLAVSATTREGTLAPYSSVGPQVDLAAPGGWAISQLDLLTGGIVSTWGTAGYAYATGTSMAAPHVAGVAALLLSLRPDTAPEEVEAALEASARDISPAGFDEQTGYGLVQADAALNRLARVSRVAGVDRYATAAAASRAAFGSGESATVVIASGEQFPDALAASPLAGLVGSPVLLVRRDSVPTATLDEIRRLGATRAVIVGGPGAVSTDTASDLAKAGLAVERIGGRDRYETAALVAARVLASRAGTATVLVARGDGFADGVAASAPAASSRAPIVLVMPDRLPSAAREALAAAAPCDVVVLGGEGAVSQAVFDEIEEAPGVVSVTRWGGVDRYETAATIAARALAEGMIGDSLVAVASGADFPDALCGGAAAGRKSGALVLSKPSSLPTAALGFVSGSLTATSAAWILGGPAALAWSVQADLIRAMP
;
A
#
# COMPACT_ATOMS: atom_id res chain seq x y z
N MET A 1 17.31 -18.08 36.12
CA MET A 1 18.74 -18.05 35.75
C MET A 1 18.85 -18.30 34.26
N LEU A 2 19.00 -17.23 33.47
CA LEU A 2 19.14 -17.32 32.02
C LEU A 2 20.56 -17.79 31.70
N ALA A 3 20.69 -18.94 31.05
CA ALA A 3 21.95 -19.38 30.48
C ALA A 3 22.40 -18.35 29.42
N ALA A 4 23.63 -17.87 29.53
CA ALA A 4 24.21 -16.93 28.58
C ALA A 4 24.14 -17.51 27.17
N GLN A 5 23.58 -16.74 26.23
CA GLN A 5 23.64 -17.06 24.81
C GLN A 5 25.12 -17.16 24.38
N PRO A 6 25.49 -18.16 23.57
CA PRO A 6 26.84 -18.24 23.01
C PRO A 6 27.11 -16.99 22.16
N PRO A 7 28.38 -16.53 22.06
CA PRO A 7 28.72 -15.32 21.34
C PRO A 7 28.25 -15.41 19.89
N GLU A 8 27.48 -14.41 19.45
CA GLU A 8 27.10 -14.22 18.05
C GLU A 8 28.36 -14.27 17.18
N ARG A 9 28.33 -15.09 16.11
CA ARG A 9 29.31 -14.93 15.03
C ARG A 9 29.11 -13.52 14.48
N SER A 10 30.12 -12.66 14.62
CA SER A 10 30.14 -11.34 13.99
C SER A 10 29.86 -11.52 12.50
N ARG A 11 28.70 -11.03 12.04
CA ARG A 11 28.39 -11.01 10.61
C ARG A 11 29.39 -10.08 9.93
N PRO A 12 29.92 -10.44 8.75
CA PRO A 12 30.81 -9.54 8.03
C PRO A 12 30.07 -8.25 7.66
N ASP A 13 30.75 -7.10 7.74
CA ASP A 13 30.24 -5.83 7.24
C ASP A 13 29.98 -5.93 5.73
N GLY A 14 28.71 -6.00 5.31
CA GLY A 14 28.33 -6.13 3.90
C GLY A 14 26.95 -6.79 3.68
N VAL A 15 26.56 -6.93 2.41
CA VAL A 15 25.32 -7.58 1.97
C VAL A 15 25.62 -9.02 1.58
N GLU A 16 25.02 -9.99 2.28
CA GLU A 16 25.19 -11.41 1.99
C GLU A 16 24.21 -11.90 0.90
N ALA A 17 24.72 -12.68 -0.04
CA ALA A 17 23.94 -13.37 -1.06
C ALA A 17 24.42 -14.82 -1.24
N ILE A 18 23.51 -15.68 -1.65
CA ILE A 18 23.76 -17.06 -2.05
C ILE A 18 23.92 -17.06 -3.57
N VAL A 19 25.07 -17.52 -4.06
CA VAL A 19 25.38 -17.69 -5.49
C VAL A 19 25.34 -19.18 -5.79
N SER A 20 24.39 -19.59 -6.63
CA SER A 20 24.25 -20.96 -7.14
C SER A 20 24.98 -21.12 -8.46
N PHE A 21 25.60 -22.27 -8.69
CA PHE A 21 26.41 -22.57 -9.86
C PHE A 21 26.36 -24.07 -10.21
N GLU A 22 26.57 -24.36 -11.49
CA GLU A 22 26.63 -25.74 -11.99
C GLU A 22 27.68 -26.57 -11.23
N ALA A 23 27.37 -27.84 -10.98
CA ALA A 23 28.29 -28.76 -10.32
C ALA A 23 29.65 -28.80 -11.04
N GLY A 24 30.72 -28.57 -10.29
CA GLY A 24 32.09 -28.50 -10.83
C GLY A 24 32.54 -27.13 -11.33
N ARG A 25 31.66 -26.12 -11.38
CA ARG A 25 31.99 -24.75 -11.86
C ARG A 25 32.13 -23.71 -10.77
N GLY A 26 32.14 -24.12 -9.49
CA GLY A 26 32.22 -23.19 -8.36
C GLY A 26 33.43 -22.25 -8.36
N ALA A 27 34.58 -22.68 -8.88
CA ALA A 27 35.76 -21.80 -9.00
C ALA A 27 35.55 -20.67 -10.02
N GLU A 28 34.89 -20.97 -11.14
CA GLU A 28 34.57 -20.02 -12.21
C GLU A 28 33.48 -19.06 -11.74
N ALA A 29 32.40 -19.57 -11.15
CA ALA A 29 31.32 -18.78 -10.57
C ALA A 29 31.81 -17.79 -9.50
N LEU A 30 32.78 -18.21 -8.68
CA LEU A 30 33.38 -17.31 -7.69
C LEU A 30 34.34 -16.29 -8.28
N SER A 31 35.00 -16.60 -9.40
CA SER A 31 35.78 -15.62 -10.15
C SER A 31 34.87 -14.51 -10.68
N GLU A 32 33.71 -14.90 -11.23
CA GLU A 32 32.68 -13.97 -11.71
C GLU A 32 32.08 -13.15 -10.57
N ALA A 33 31.70 -13.79 -9.46
CA ALA A 33 31.20 -13.09 -8.29
C ALA A 33 32.23 -12.08 -7.72
N ARG A 34 33.54 -12.41 -7.74
CA ARG A 34 34.63 -11.48 -7.37
C ARG A 34 34.74 -10.31 -8.34
N ALA A 35 34.63 -10.55 -9.64
CA ALA A 35 34.59 -9.48 -10.63
C ALA A 35 33.38 -8.54 -10.44
N ALA A 36 32.27 -9.06 -9.89
CA ALA A 36 31.10 -8.27 -9.50
C ALA A 36 31.24 -7.59 -8.10
N GLY A 37 32.42 -7.66 -7.47
CA GLY A 37 32.72 -7.05 -6.17
C GLY A 37 32.44 -7.94 -4.96
N GLY A 38 32.15 -9.23 -5.17
CA GLY A 38 31.83 -10.18 -4.11
C GLY A 38 33.05 -10.84 -3.48
N ARG A 39 32.97 -11.16 -2.19
CA ARG A 39 33.97 -11.94 -1.47
C ARG A 39 33.33 -13.23 -0.97
N LEU A 40 33.92 -14.37 -1.32
CA LEU A 40 33.50 -15.68 -0.78
C LEU A 40 33.57 -15.65 0.74
N VAL A 41 32.47 -16.05 1.39
CA VAL A 41 32.43 -16.34 2.82
C VAL A 41 32.66 -17.84 3.03
N ARG A 42 31.83 -18.68 2.40
CA ARG A 42 31.95 -20.14 2.46
C ARG A 42 31.13 -20.81 1.35
N PHE A 43 31.49 -22.03 0.98
CA PHE A 43 30.59 -22.91 0.25
C PHE A 43 29.48 -23.43 1.16
N LEU A 44 28.27 -23.61 0.62
CA LEU A 44 27.20 -24.33 1.29
C LEU A 44 27.39 -25.84 1.09
N ARG A 45 26.71 -26.63 1.91
CA ARG A 45 26.89 -28.10 1.92
C ARG A 45 26.36 -28.79 0.66
N SER A 46 25.56 -28.10 -0.15
CA SER A 46 25.08 -28.57 -1.45
C SER A 46 26.21 -28.80 -2.45
N GLY A 47 27.34 -28.10 -2.32
CA GLY A 47 28.46 -28.17 -3.28
C GLY A 47 28.22 -27.40 -4.58
N THR A 48 27.00 -26.88 -4.79
CA THR A 48 26.57 -26.05 -5.93
C THR A 48 26.22 -24.62 -5.51
N ASP A 49 26.40 -24.27 -4.24
CA ASP A 49 26.10 -22.93 -3.74
C ASP A 49 27.24 -22.37 -2.88
N ALA A 50 27.40 -21.06 -2.92
CA ALA A 50 28.31 -20.32 -2.07
C ALA A 50 27.64 -19.11 -1.44
N LEU A 51 27.93 -18.88 -0.16
CA LEU A 51 27.66 -17.63 0.52
C LEU A 51 28.75 -16.62 0.15
N VAL A 52 28.35 -15.51 -0.45
CA VAL A 52 29.21 -14.42 -0.90
C VAL A 52 28.74 -13.12 -0.25
N VAL A 53 29.67 -12.32 0.26
CA VAL A 53 29.38 -11.00 0.82
C VAL A 53 29.85 -9.91 -0.13
N PHE A 54 28.99 -8.91 -0.34
CA PHE A 54 29.23 -7.74 -1.18
C PHE A 54 29.36 -6.48 -0.31
N PRO A 55 29.98 -5.39 -0.81
CA PRO A 55 30.08 -4.13 -0.09
C PRO A 55 28.72 -3.63 0.42
N ALA A 56 28.71 -2.98 1.58
CA ALA A 56 27.51 -2.37 2.13
C ALA A 56 26.83 -1.43 1.11
N GLY A 57 25.49 -1.47 1.04
CA GLY A 57 24.70 -0.73 0.05
C GLY A 57 24.55 -1.41 -1.32
N THR A 58 25.20 -2.55 -1.57
CA THR A 58 25.02 -3.33 -2.80
C THR A 58 23.62 -3.95 -2.87
N LYS A 59 22.85 -3.68 -3.94
CA LYS A 59 21.59 -4.39 -4.21
C LYS A 59 21.89 -5.78 -4.82
N VAL A 60 21.32 -6.83 -4.23
CA VAL A 60 21.50 -8.22 -4.73
C VAL A 60 20.94 -8.37 -6.16
N SER A 61 19.90 -7.63 -6.54
CA SER A 61 19.39 -7.59 -7.92
C SER A 61 20.44 -7.12 -8.92
N ALA A 62 21.17 -6.04 -8.62
CA ALA A 62 22.24 -5.53 -9.48
C ALA A 62 23.45 -6.47 -9.58
N VAL A 63 23.68 -7.30 -8.54
CA VAL A 63 24.67 -8.40 -8.61
C VAL A 63 24.15 -9.49 -9.54
N ARG A 64 22.89 -9.91 -9.37
CA ARG A 64 22.24 -10.91 -10.22
C ARG A 64 22.28 -10.51 -11.68
N GLU A 65 21.96 -9.27 -12.04
CA GLU A 65 22.03 -8.77 -13.41
C GLU A 65 23.44 -8.80 -14.00
N ARG A 66 24.46 -8.41 -13.22
CA ARG A 66 25.87 -8.45 -13.67
C ARG A 66 26.42 -9.87 -13.87
N LEU A 67 25.83 -10.83 -13.18
CA LEU A 67 26.19 -12.25 -13.27
C LEU A 67 25.26 -13.02 -14.23
N ALA A 68 24.10 -12.47 -14.59
CA ALA A 68 23.18 -13.06 -15.55
C ALA A 68 23.86 -13.20 -16.92
N GLY A 69 23.77 -14.40 -17.50
CA GLY A 69 24.39 -14.72 -18.78
C GLY A 69 25.89 -15.03 -18.71
N ARG A 70 26.51 -14.97 -17.53
CA ARG A 70 27.83 -15.57 -17.33
C ARG A 70 27.67 -17.07 -17.09
N GLY A 71 28.45 -17.87 -17.81
CA GLY A 71 28.15 -19.30 -17.96
C GLY A 71 28.22 -20.11 -16.67
N ALA A 72 28.89 -19.65 -15.62
CA ALA A 72 29.12 -20.44 -14.41
C ALA A 72 28.13 -20.17 -13.28
N VAL A 73 27.42 -19.04 -13.28
CA VAL A 73 26.45 -18.67 -12.22
C VAL A 73 25.03 -18.98 -12.70
N GLU A 74 24.35 -19.89 -12.01
CA GLU A 74 22.94 -20.23 -12.28
C GLU A 74 21.99 -19.20 -11.67
N SER A 75 22.25 -18.80 -10.42
CA SER A 75 21.38 -17.86 -9.72
C SER A 75 22.08 -17.08 -8.62
N VAL A 76 21.50 -15.95 -8.24
CA VAL A 76 21.92 -15.15 -7.09
C VAL A 76 20.68 -14.76 -6.28
N ALA A 77 20.65 -15.17 -5.02
CA ALA A 77 19.57 -14.91 -4.08
C ALA A 77 20.08 -14.19 -2.82
N PRO A 78 19.27 -13.36 -2.16
CA PRO A 78 19.65 -12.77 -0.86
C PRO A 78 19.84 -13.87 0.21
N ASN A 79 20.79 -13.69 1.13
CA ASN A 79 20.90 -14.57 2.31
C ASN A 79 19.91 -14.09 3.40
N GLY A 80 18.67 -14.55 3.31
CA GLY A 80 17.62 -14.20 4.27
C GLY A 80 17.92 -14.66 5.70
N VAL A 81 17.39 -13.93 6.68
CA VAL A 81 17.42 -14.36 8.09
C VAL A 81 16.19 -15.21 8.35
N LEU A 82 16.38 -16.50 8.61
CA LEU A 82 15.31 -17.39 9.07
C LEU A 82 15.04 -17.12 10.55
N ARG A 83 13.79 -16.81 10.91
CA ARG A 83 13.32 -16.71 12.29
C ARG A 83 12.33 -17.86 12.54
N PRO A 84 12.29 -18.44 13.76
CA PRO A 84 11.23 -19.38 14.10
C PRO A 84 9.88 -18.65 14.01
N ALA A 85 8.93 -19.24 13.28
CA ALA A 85 7.56 -18.73 13.24
C ALA A 85 6.95 -18.77 14.65
N TRP A 86 6.21 -17.73 15.03
CA TRP A 86 5.55 -17.71 16.33
C TRP A 86 4.39 -18.73 16.36
N VAL A 87 4.39 -19.60 17.36
CA VAL A 87 3.34 -20.60 17.59
C VAL A 87 2.81 -20.42 19.02
N PRO A 88 1.49 -20.20 19.20
CA PRO A 88 0.88 -20.08 20.52
C PRO A 88 0.99 -21.39 21.32
N ASN A 89 1.00 -21.30 22.65
CA ASN A 89 1.14 -22.47 23.55
C ASN A 89 -0.21 -23.05 24.02
N ASP A 90 -1.28 -22.62 23.36
CA ASP A 90 -2.67 -22.84 23.69
C ASP A 90 -3.07 -24.30 23.38
N PRO A 91 -3.61 -25.07 24.35
CA PRO A 91 -3.84 -26.51 24.21
C PRO A 91 -4.73 -26.92 23.03
N LEU A 92 -5.68 -26.08 22.60
CA LEU A 92 -6.61 -26.34 21.51
C LEU A 92 -6.16 -25.74 20.16
N PHE A 93 -5.04 -25.01 20.11
CA PHE A 93 -4.52 -24.46 18.85
C PHE A 93 -4.27 -25.52 17.77
N PRO A 94 -3.76 -26.74 18.06
CA PRO A 94 -3.60 -27.78 17.06
C PRO A 94 -4.92 -28.21 16.38
N GLN A 95 -6.08 -27.97 17.02
CA GLN A 95 -7.41 -28.27 16.51
C GLN A 95 -8.00 -27.11 15.68
N GLN A 96 -7.43 -25.90 15.77
CA GLN A 96 -7.88 -24.71 15.05
C GLN A 96 -7.37 -24.66 13.60
N TRP A 97 -7.81 -25.62 12.79
CA TRP A 97 -7.45 -25.71 11.36
C TRP A 97 -7.76 -24.40 10.60
N ALA A 98 -8.81 -23.69 11.01
CA ALA A 98 -9.25 -22.44 10.40
C ALA A 98 -8.16 -21.37 10.37
N LEU A 99 -7.40 -21.21 11.46
CA LEU A 99 -6.30 -20.25 11.56
C LEU A 99 -5.19 -20.54 10.55
N SER A 100 -4.90 -21.83 10.33
CA SER A 100 -3.94 -22.26 9.32
C SER A 100 -4.48 -22.01 7.90
N SER A 101 -5.76 -22.26 7.65
CA SER A 101 -6.39 -22.07 6.33
C SER A 101 -6.38 -20.60 5.87
N ILE A 102 -6.52 -19.66 6.80
CA ILE A 102 -6.43 -18.22 6.53
C ILE A 102 -5.03 -17.64 6.73
N ARG A 103 -4.03 -18.49 7.00
CA ARG A 103 -2.62 -18.09 7.20
C ARG A 103 -2.41 -17.05 8.33
N ALA A 104 -3.21 -17.15 9.40
CA ALA A 104 -3.07 -16.28 10.57
C ALA A 104 -1.69 -16.43 11.26
N PRO A 105 -1.12 -17.64 11.42
CA PRO A 105 0.23 -17.78 12.00
C PRO A 105 1.33 -17.03 11.26
N GLN A 106 1.26 -16.99 9.92
CA GLN A 106 2.19 -16.23 9.09
C GLN A 106 1.98 -14.72 9.25
N ALA A 107 0.73 -14.28 9.45
CA ALA A 107 0.42 -12.87 9.71
C ALA A 107 0.95 -12.40 11.08
N TRP A 108 0.98 -13.29 12.08
CA TRP A 108 1.46 -12.99 13.43
C TRP A 108 2.93 -12.63 13.52
N ASP A 109 3.73 -12.98 12.51
CA ASP A 109 5.11 -12.51 12.36
C ASP A 109 5.19 -11.01 12.00
N LEU A 110 4.11 -10.44 11.44
CA LEU A 110 3.97 -9.00 11.16
C LEU A 110 3.30 -8.25 12.32
N THR A 111 2.15 -8.76 12.78
CA THR A 111 1.44 -8.23 13.96
C THR A 111 0.46 -9.28 14.50
N ARG A 112 0.23 -9.26 15.81
CA ARG A 112 -0.74 -10.12 16.52
C ARG A 112 -1.99 -9.35 16.93
N GLY A 113 -2.17 -8.15 16.37
CA GLY A 113 -3.19 -7.21 16.80
C GLY A 113 -2.66 -6.21 17.82
N SER A 114 -3.52 -5.30 18.24
CA SER A 114 -3.26 -4.33 19.29
C SER A 114 -4.58 -3.82 19.86
N ALA A 115 -4.56 -3.32 21.08
CA ALA A 115 -5.75 -2.76 21.71
C ALA A 115 -6.31 -1.51 20.99
N ALA A 116 -5.59 -0.95 20.01
CA ALA A 116 -6.08 0.15 19.18
C ALA A 116 -7.08 -0.31 18.10
N ALA A 117 -7.16 -1.61 17.81
CA ALA A 117 -8.09 -2.20 16.84
C ALA A 117 -9.22 -2.95 17.57
N THR A 118 -10.08 -2.21 18.27
CA THR A 118 -11.26 -2.79 18.94
C THR A 118 -12.26 -3.32 17.92
N VAL A 119 -12.72 -4.55 18.13
CA VAL A 119 -13.75 -5.22 17.34
C VAL A 119 -15.04 -5.28 18.14
N ALA A 120 -16.07 -4.58 17.71
CA ALA A 120 -17.40 -4.71 18.29
C ALA A 120 -18.05 -6.01 17.81
N VAL A 121 -18.47 -6.86 18.75
CA VAL A 121 -19.21 -8.09 18.47
C VAL A 121 -20.67 -7.83 18.82
N ILE A 122 -21.49 -7.60 17.80
CA ILE A 122 -22.94 -7.38 17.93
C ILE A 122 -23.61 -8.75 17.85
N ASP A 123 -23.98 -9.31 19.01
CA ASP A 123 -24.38 -10.72 19.14
C ASP A 123 -25.24 -10.95 20.40
N SER A 124 -25.19 -12.14 21.02
CA SER A 124 -25.97 -12.55 22.20
C SER A 124 -25.39 -12.15 23.56
N GLY A 125 -24.37 -11.28 23.55
CA GLY A 125 -23.51 -11.02 24.70
C GLY A 125 -22.31 -11.95 24.72
N VAL A 126 -21.41 -11.72 25.67
CA VAL A 126 -20.17 -12.49 25.83
C VAL A 126 -20.00 -12.86 27.29
N SER A 127 -19.45 -14.03 27.55
CA SER A 127 -18.97 -14.46 28.86
C SER A 127 -17.88 -13.52 29.36
N LEU A 128 -18.27 -12.53 30.17
CA LEU A 128 -17.37 -11.43 30.56
C LEU A 128 -16.21 -11.89 31.46
N THR A 129 -16.33 -13.09 32.04
CA THR A 129 -15.32 -13.69 32.92
C THR A 129 -14.59 -14.87 32.29
N HIS A 130 -14.81 -15.19 31.01
CA HIS A 130 -14.14 -16.32 30.38
C HIS A 130 -12.61 -16.14 30.47
N PRO A 131 -11.85 -17.13 31.00
CA PRO A 131 -10.42 -16.98 31.26
C PRO A 131 -9.60 -16.67 30.00
N ASP A 132 -10.12 -17.11 28.85
CA ASP A 132 -9.50 -16.93 27.54
C ASP A 132 -9.95 -15.67 26.79
N LEU A 133 -10.87 -14.88 27.36
CA LEU A 133 -11.37 -13.63 26.75
C LEU A 133 -11.18 -12.42 27.64
N ALA A 134 -11.29 -12.57 28.97
CA ALA A 134 -11.42 -11.46 29.91
C ALA A 134 -10.34 -10.37 29.75
N ALA A 135 -9.10 -10.73 29.41
CA ALA A 135 -8.03 -9.76 29.19
C ALA A 135 -8.21 -8.92 27.92
N ASN A 136 -8.96 -9.41 26.94
CA ASN A 136 -9.23 -8.78 25.66
C ASN A 136 -10.62 -8.13 25.58
N LEU A 137 -11.49 -8.26 26.59
CA LEU A 137 -12.77 -7.56 26.58
C LEU A 137 -12.59 -6.06 26.91
N ASP A 138 -13.40 -5.23 26.27
CA ASP A 138 -13.61 -3.82 26.59
C ASP A 138 -14.89 -3.66 27.41
N LEU A 139 -14.77 -3.93 28.71
CA LEU A 139 -15.87 -3.80 29.68
C LEU A 139 -16.13 -2.35 30.11
N ALA A 140 -15.40 -1.37 29.56
CA ALA A 140 -15.67 0.03 29.84
C ALA A 140 -16.81 0.57 28.97
N HIS A 141 -17.12 -0.12 27.87
CA HIS A 141 -18.08 0.31 26.88
C HIS A 141 -19.08 -0.77 26.51
N ASP A 142 -19.08 -1.94 27.14
CA ASP A 142 -20.04 -3.01 26.82
C ASP A 142 -21.49 -2.56 27.09
N TRP A 143 -22.43 -3.12 26.33
CA TRP A 143 -23.83 -2.70 26.42
C TRP A 143 -24.82 -3.81 26.02
N ASP A 144 -25.89 -3.95 26.79
CA ASP A 144 -27.05 -4.79 26.50
C ASP A 144 -28.21 -3.93 26.00
N PHE A 145 -28.53 -4.04 24.71
CA PHE A 145 -29.65 -3.33 24.07
C PHE A 145 -31.00 -4.00 24.35
N VAL A 146 -31.01 -5.30 24.67
CA VAL A 146 -32.23 -6.05 25.01
C VAL A 146 -32.77 -5.60 26.37
N ARG A 147 -31.89 -5.41 27.35
CA ARG A 147 -32.25 -4.97 28.71
C ARG A 147 -32.05 -3.49 28.95
N ASN A 148 -31.34 -2.83 28.05
CA ASN A 148 -30.94 -1.43 28.16
C ASN A 148 -30.10 -1.16 29.43
N ASP A 149 -29.02 -1.93 29.59
CA ASP A 149 -28.05 -1.78 30.68
C ASP A 149 -26.60 -1.94 30.19
N ALA A 150 -25.65 -1.62 31.06
CA ALA A 150 -24.21 -1.58 30.74
C ALA A 150 -23.52 -2.94 30.97
N THR A 151 -24.24 -4.06 30.84
CA THR A 151 -23.68 -5.40 31.05
C THR A 151 -24.10 -6.36 29.95
N ALA A 152 -23.24 -6.54 28.95
CA ALA A 152 -23.48 -7.43 27.82
C ALA A 152 -23.16 -8.90 28.14
N ASP A 153 -23.60 -9.39 29.31
CA ASP A 153 -23.34 -10.76 29.75
C ASP A 153 -24.10 -11.78 28.88
N GLU A 154 -23.53 -12.98 28.76
CA GLU A 154 -24.13 -14.01 27.92
C GLU A 154 -25.39 -14.60 28.56
N GLU A 155 -26.43 -14.75 27.75
CA GLU A 155 -27.59 -15.61 28.06
C GLU A 155 -27.80 -16.72 27.03
N HIS A 156 -26.92 -16.72 26.03
CA HIS A 156 -26.84 -17.63 24.91
C HIS A 156 -25.38 -17.59 24.44
N GLU A 157 -24.72 -18.74 24.30
CA GLU A 157 -23.25 -18.84 24.25
C GLU A 157 -22.63 -18.50 22.88
N HIS A 158 -23.46 -18.16 21.90
CA HIS A 158 -23.06 -17.84 20.52
C HIS A 158 -22.06 -16.67 20.44
N GLY A 159 -22.35 -15.53 21.07
CA GLY A 159 -21.46 -14.37 21.08
C GLY A 159 -20.12 -14.65 21.74
N THR A 160 -20.07 -15.50 22.78
CA THR A 160 -18.82 -15.97 23.40
C THR A 160 -17.98 -16.76 22.39
N HIS A 161 -18.57 -17.61 21.57
CA HIS A 161 -17.85 -18.37 20.54
C HIS A 161 -17.30 -17.44 19.46
N VAL A 162 -18.11 -16.50 18.99
CA VAL A 162 -17.73 -15.47 18.01
C VAL A 162 -16.57 -14.62 18.53
N ALA A 163 -16.66 -14.10 19.76
CA ALA A 163 -15.61 -13.30 20.39
C ALA A 163 -14.27 -14.06 20.49
N GLY A 164 -14.31 -15.36 20.78
CA GLY A 164 -13.10 -16.19 20.82
C GLY A 164 -12.41 -16.35 19.46
N ILE A 165 -13.18 -16.47 18.38
CA ILE A 165 -12.61 -16.54 17.03
C ILE A 165 -11.89 -15.21 16.70
N VAL A 166 -12.48 -14.08 17.08
CA VAL A 166 -11.88 -12.76 16.85
C VAL A 166 -10.59 -12.61 17.65
N ALA A 167 -10.65 -12.75 18.99
CA ALA A 167 -9.55 -12.36 19.86
C ALA A 167 -9.48 -13.12 21.20
N ALA A 168 -9.67 -14.44 21.22
CA ALA A 168 -9.20 -15.23 22.35
C ALA A 168 -7.70 -14.97 22.61
N VAL A 169 -7.34 -14.90 23.90
CA VAL A 169 -6.03 -14.47 24.37
C VAL A 169 -4.99 -15.56 24.06
N ALA A 170 -4.17 -15.34 23.04
CA ALA A 170 -3.16 -16.32 22.70
C ALA A 170 -1.93 -16.32 23.62
N ASN A 171 -1.29 -17.48 23.73
CA ASN A 171 -0.08 -17.76 24.49
C ASN A 171 -0.24 -17.58 26.02
N ASN A 172 -1.43 -17.88 26.52
CA ASN A 172 -1.79 -17.90 27.94
C ASN A 172 -1.86 -19.33 28.54
N ALA A 173 -1.42 -20.35 27.79
CA ALA A 173 -1.49 -21.77 28.11
C ALA A 173 -2.91 -22.31 28.37
N THR A 174 -3.93 -21.62 27.86
CA THR A 174 -5.36 -21.93 28.01
C THR A 174 -6.00 -22.04 26.63
N GLY A 175 -7.00 -22.90 26.50
CA GLY A 175 -7.89 -22.93 25.34
C GLY A 175 -7.33 -22.72 23.94
N VAL A 176 -7.85 -21.69 23.28
CA VAL A 176 -7.73 -21.38 21.85
C VAL A 176 -7.08 -20.01 21.64
N ALA A 177 -6.50 -19.80 20.47
CA ALA A 177 -6.03 -18.48 20.04
C ALA A 177 -7.07 -17.80 19.13
N GLY A 178 -7.32 -16.51 19.32
CA GLY A 178 -8.10 -15.71 18.36
C GLY A 178 -7.27 -15.32 17.14
N VAL A 179 -7.91 -14.85 16.06
CA VAL A 179 -7.22 -14.36 14.86
C VAL A 179 -6.36 -13.13 15.18
N ALA A 180 -6.88 -12.20 15.99
CA ALA A 180 -6.19 -11.00 16.47
C ALA A 180 -6.04 -11.02 18.00
N PRO A 181 -5.16 -11.86 18.56
CA PRO A 181 -5.14 -12.18 19.98
C PRO A 181 -4.70 -11.03 20.90
N LEU A 182 -4.26 -9.89 20.37
CA LEU A 182 -3.97 -8.66 21.12
C LEU A 182 -4.96 -7.52 20.83
N ALA A 183 -5.99 -7.76 20.02
CA ALA A 183 -7.09 -6.83 19.81
C ALA A 183 -8.05 -6.83 21.00
N LYS A 184 -8.88 -5.78 21.10
CA LYS A 184 -9.98 -5.72 22.05
C LYS A 184 -11.28 -6.18 21.40
N VAL A 185 -12.14 -6.83 22.17
CA VAL A 185 -13.53 -7.12 21.80
C VAL A 185 -14.44 -6.22 22.62
N LEU A 186 -15.32 -5.47 21.95
CA LEU A 186 -16.40 -4.71 22.55
C LEU A 186 -17.69 -5.54 22.45
N PRO A 187 -18.18 -6.16 23.54
CA PRO A 187 -19.41 -6.94 23.52
C PRO A 187 -20.63 -6.03 23.44
N LEU A 188 -21.49 -6.24 22.44
CA LEU A 188 -22.77 -5.54 22.29
C LEU A 188 -23.88 -6.57 22.12
N LYS A 189 -24.77 -6.65 23.11
CA LYS A 189 -25.82 -7.67 23.15
C LYS A 189 -27.10 -7.15 22.51
N VAL A 190 -27.53 -7.81 21.44
CA VAL A 190 -28.79 -7.55 20.71
C VAL A 190 -29.65 -8.80 20.56
N ILE A 191 -29.08 -9.99 20.78
CA ILE A 191 -29.82 -11.26 20.75
C ILE A 191 -30.27 -11.61 22.18
N ASP A 192 -31.57 -11.84 22.36
CA ASP A 192 -32.18 -12.24 23.62
C ASP A 192 -31.95 -13.73 23.96
N ARG A 193 -32.48 -14.18 25.10
CA ARG A 193 -32.33 -15.58 25.57
C ARG A 193 -32.97 -16.61 24.64
N ASP A 194 -33.94 -16.19 23.82
CA ASP A 194 -34.71 -17.04 22.93
C ASP A 194 -34.11 -17.03 21.51
N GLY A 195 -33.00 -16.31 21.30
CA GLY A 195 -32.29 -16.23 20.04
C GLY A 195 -32.82 -15.15 19.09
N ASN A 196 -33.65 -14.22 19.56
CA ASN A 196 -34.22 -13.16 18.72
C ASN A 196 -33.43 -11.86 18.85
N ALA A 197 -33.26 -11.14 17.73
CA ALA A 197 -32.76 -9.78 17.69
C ALA A 197 -33.70 -8.90 16.88
N THR A 198 -33.76 -7.60 17.22
CA THR A 198 -34.57 -6.63 16.48
C THR A 198 -33.69 -5.71 15.64
N THR A 199 -34.24 -5.20 14.53
CA THR A 199 -33.55 -4.21 13.69
C THR A 199 -33.23 -2.92 14.46
N ALA A 200 -34.09 -2.52 15.40
CA ALA A 200 -33.85 -1.34 16.23
C ALA A 200 -32.60 -1.52 17.10
N ASP A 201 -32.50 -2.65 17.81
CA ASP A 201 -31.35 -2.95 18.68
C ASP A 201 -30.06 -3.08 17.87
N PHE A 202 -30.12 -3.72 16.70
CA PHE A 202 -28.97 -3.82 15.81
C PHE A 202 -28.49 -2.45 15.31
N VAL A 203 -29.40 -1.59 14.85
CA VAL A 203 -29.08 -0.25 14.35
C VAL A 203 -28.46 0.61 15.45
N ASP A 204 -29.03 0.58 16.65
CA ASP A 204 -28.49 1.34 17.79
C ASP A 204 -27.13 0.78 18.22
N ALA A 205 -26.95 -0.54 18.24
CA ALA A 205 -25.66 -1.18 18.53
C ALA A 205 -24.58 -0.81 17.51
N LEU A 206 -24.91 -0.78 16.21
CA LEU A 206 -23.95 -0.41 15.17
C LEU A 206 -23.52 1.06 15.28
N ARG A 207 -24.45 1.97 15.56
CA ARG A 207 -24.13 3.39 15.79
C ARG A 207 -23.30 3.56 17.07
N TYR A 208 -23.69 2.88 18.14
CA TYR A 208 -22.98 2.88 19.40
C TYR A 208 -21.54 2.38 19.25
N ALA A 209 -21.32 1.27 18.53
CA ALA A 209 -19.99 0.74 18.24
C ALA A 209 -19.10 1.79 17.55
N ALA A 210 -19.64 2.49 16.55
CA ALA A 210 -18.94 3.53 15.84
C ALA A 210 -18.60 4.74 16.74
N ASP A 211 -19.52 5.13 17.62
CA ASP A 211 -19.31 6.25 18.55
C ASP A 211 -18.38 5.90 19.72
N ALA A 212 -18.35 4.63 20.13
CA ALA A 212 -17.39 4.08 21.08
C ALA A 212 -15.97 3.92 20.48
N GLY A 213 -15.81 4.18 19.18
CA GLY A 213 -14.51 4.13 18.51
C GLY A 213 -14.06 2.73 18.12
N ALA A 214 -14.97 1.76 18.02
CA ALA A 214 -14.68 0.46 17.43
C ALA A 214 -14.11 0.65 16.02
N LYS A 215 -13.14 -0.18 15.64
CA LYS A 215 -12.49 -0.14 14.32
C LYS A 215 -13.11 -1.14 13.36
N VAL A 216 -13.64 -2.24 13.90
CA VAL A 216 -14.34 -3.27 13.15
C VAL A 216 -15.63 -3.61 13.89
N VAL A 217 -16.68 -3.92 13.16
CA VAL A 217 -17.90 -4.56 13.66
C VAL A 217 -17.98 -5.95 13.06
N ASN A 218 -18.23 -6.96 13.90
CA ASN A 218 -18.65 -8.28 13.49
C ASN A 218 -20.13 -8.48 13.84
N ALA A 219 -20.96 -8.73 12.83
CA ALA A 219 -22.36 -9.09 12.96
C ALA A 219 -22.58 -10.53 12.48
N SER A 220 -22.57 -11.47 13.41
CA SER A 220 -22.79 -12.90 13.14
C SER A 220 -24.27 -13.29 13.21
N LEU A 221 -25.14 -12.40 12.70
CA LEU A 221 -26.60 -12.49 12.70
C LEU A 221 -27.14 -11.92 11.39
N GLY A 222 -28.40 -12.24 11.06
CA GLY A 222 -29.06 -11.61 9.92
C GLY A 222 -30.46 -12.14 9.66
N MET A 223 -31.12 -11.51 8.70
CA MET A 223 -32.47 -11.86 8.25
C MET A 223 -32.56 -11.77 6.71
N ALA A 224 -33.37 -12.65 6.11
CA ALA A 224 -33.67 -12.57 4.69
C ALA A 224 -34.75 -11.50 4.46
N LEU A 225 -34.44 -10.47 3.67
CA LEU A 225 -35.38 -9.43 3.24
C LEU A 225 -35.40 -9.33 1.71
N ASP A 226 -36.57 -9.07 1.14
CA ASP A 226 -36.84 -8.84 -0.27
C ASP A 226 -36.98 -7.32 -0.55
N PRO A 227 -36.02 -6.70 -1.26
CA PRO A 227 -36.10 -5.27 -1.61
C PRO A 227 -37.27 -4.93 -2.54
N GLY A 228 -37.94 -5.92 -3.13
CA GLY A 228 -39.18 -5.75 -3.88
C GLY A 228 -40.42 -5.55 -3.02
N VAL A 229 -40.35 -5.86 -1.72
CA VAL A 229 -41.45 -5.68 -0.76
C VAL A 229 -41.32 -4.31 -0.08
N PRO A 230 -42.33 -3.41 -0.16
CA PRO A 230 -42.18 -2.02 0.30
C PRO A 230 -41.77 -1.85 1.77
N ASP A 231 -42.33 -2.66 2.69
CA ASP A 231 -42.03 -2.56 4.11
C ASP A 231 -40.59 -3.08 4.39
N GLU A 232 -40.17 -4.15 3.73
CA GLU A 232 -38.81 -4.71 3.85
C GLU A 232 -37.78 -3.78 3.20
N ALA A 233 -38.11 -3.12 2.09
CA ALA A 233 -37.27 -2.09 1.47
C ALA A 233 -37.06 -0.88 2.38
N ALA A 234 -38.08 -0.50 3.17
CA ALA A 234 -37.94 0.55 4.18
C ALA A 234 -37.02 0.11 5.33
N GLU A 235 -37.09 -1.15 5.75
CA GLU A 235 -36.21 -1.73 6.76
C GLU A 235 -34.75 -1.81 6.28
N ILE A 236 -34.53 -2.25 5.03
CA ILE A 236 -33.23 -2.24 4.35
C ILE A 236 -32.62 -0.85 4.33
N ALA A 237 -33.42 0.20 4.04
CA ALA A 237 -32.93 1.57 4.04
C ALA A 237 -32.47 2.05 5.43
N VAL A 238 -33.14 1.60 6.50
CA VAL A 238 -32.73 1.90 7.88
C VAL A 238 -31.40 1.22 8.22
N LEU A 239 -31.24 -0.05 7.83
CA LEU A 239 -29.98 -0.78 7.99
C LEU A 239 -28.85 -0.11 7.22
N GLN A 240 -29.08 0.30 5.96
CA GLN A 240 -28.09 0.98 5.13
C GLN A 240 -27.64 2.30 5.76
N HIS A 241 -28.57 3.12 6.28
CA HIS A 241 -28.20 4.37 6.97
C HIS A 241 -27.32 4.14 8.21
N ALA A 242 -27.47 3.00 8.90
CA ALA A 242 -26.62 2.64 10.04
C ALA A 242 -25.22 2.20 9.59
N VAL A 243 -25.13 1.42 8.50
CA VAL A 243 -23.86 1.04 7.86
C VAL A 243 -23.11 2.28 7.37
N ASP A 244 -23.79 3.17 6.64
CA ASP A 244 -23.20 4.42 6.14
C ASP A 244 -22.65 5.28 7.28
N TYR A 245 -23.38 5.35 8.41
CA TYR A 245 -22.94 6.07 9.60
C TYR A 245 -21.65 5.46 10.19
N ALA A 246 -21.61 4.14 10.35
CA ALA A 246 -20.43 3.45 10.88
C ALA A 246 -19.22 3.62 9.94
N ARG A 247 -19.41 3.44 8.62
CA ARG A 247 -18.34 3.62 7.63
C ARG A 247 -17.82 5.05 7.58
N ALA A 248 -18.70 6.05 7.69
CA ALA A 248 -18.30 7.47 7.75
C ALA A 248 -17.45 7.79 9.00
N LYS A 249 -17.55 6.98 10.06
CA LYS A 249 -16.71 7.04 11.26
C LYS A 249 -15.42 6.21 11.14
N GLY A 250 -15.19 5.57 9.99
CA GLY A 250 -14.01 4.75 9.72
C GLY A 250 -14.13 3.31 10.23
N VAL A 251 -15.34 2.81 10.47
CA VAL A 251 -15.58 1.43 10.93
C VAL A 251 -15.71 0.49 9.73
N VAL A 252 -14.99 -0.63 9.77
CA VAL A 252 -15.19 -1.76 8.85
C VAL A 252 -16.32 -2.63 9.37
N VAL A 253 -17.35 -2.88 8.56
CA VAL A 253 -18.49 -3.72 8.97
C VAL A 253 -18.38 -5.08 8.29
N VAL A 254 -18.38 -6.15 9.07
CA VAL A 254 -18.29 -7.54 8.60
C VAL A 254 -19.53 -8.30 9.07
N ALA A 255 -20.20 -9.02 8.17
CA ALA A 255 -21.41 -9.75 8.52
C ALA A 255 -21.49 -11.13 7.87
N ALA A 256 -22.15 -12.07 8.55
CA ALA A 256 -22.38 -13.41 8.07
C ALA A 256 -23.39 -13.40 6.90
N SER A 257 -23.10 -14.11 5.80
CA SER A 257 -23.97 -14.08 4.61
C SER A 257 -25.35 -14.72 4.82
N GLY A 258 -25.49 -15.58 5.84
CA GLY A 258 -26.71 -16.34 6.14
C GLY A 258 -26.50 -17.86 6.04
N ASN A 259 -27.46 -18.63 6.56
CA ASN A 259 -27.39 -20.10 6.60
C ASN A 259 -28.54 -20.76 5.80
N GLY A 260 -28.98 -20.12 4.71
CA GLY A 260 -30.13 -20.57 3.91
C GLY A 260 -29.83 -21.66 2.87
N GLY A 261 -28.55 -21.98 2.60
CA GLY A 261 -28.15 -22.97 1.60
C GLY A 261 -28.43 -22.55 0.15
N GLY A 262 -28.25 -21.26 -0.15
CA GLY A 262 -28.61 -20.64 -1.42
C GLY A 262 -28.85 -19.13 -1.29
N PRO A 263 -29.32 -18.45 -2.35
CA PRO A 263 -29.76 -17.06 -2.24
C PRO A 263 -31.02 -16.94 -1.36
N PRO A 264 -31.27 -15.75 -0.75
CA PRO A 264 -30.43 -14.55 -0.82
C PRO A 264 -29.35 -14.50 0.26
N VAL A 265 -28.39 -13.57 0.09
CA VAL A 265 -27.57 -13.06 1.20
C VAL A 265 -28.47 -12.30 2.17
N TRP A 266 -28.31 -12.52 3.47
CA TRP A 266 -29.12 -11.91 4.51
C TRP A 266 -28.65 -10.49 4.84
N TYR A 267 -29.56 -9.64 5.32
CA TYR A 267 -29.20 -8.34 5.87
C TYR A 267 -28.78 -8.48 7.34
N PRO A 268 -27.75 -7.74 7.79
CA PRO A 268 -27.10 -6.60 7.15
C PRO A 268 -25.97 -6.95 6.15
N ALA A 269 -25.62 -8.22 5.96
CA ALA A 269 -24.53 -8.59 5.04
C ALA A 269 -24.79 -8.14 3.60
N ALA A 270 -26.05 -8.08 3.16
CA ALA A 270 -26.42 -7.57 1.85
C ALA A 270 -26.43 -6.03 1.71
N CYS A 271 -26.13 -5.26 2.77
CA CYS A 271 -26.00 -3.79 2.67
C CYS A 271 -24.73 -3.39 1.91
N ASP A 272 -24.79 -2.28 1.17
CA ASP A 272 -23.63 -1.71 0.50
C ASP A 272 -22.57 -1.29 1.54
N GLY A 273 -21.31 -1.68 1.32
CA GLY A 273 -20.19 -1.35 2.22
C GLY A 273 -20.06 -2.26 3.45
N VAL A 274 -20.78 -3.38 3.50
CA VAL A 274 -20.56 -4.47 4.46
C VAL A 274 -19.78 -5.58 3.77
N LEU A 275 -18.72 -6.09 4.42
CA LEU A 275 -18.04 -7.31 3.99
C LEU A 275 -18.92 -8.53 4.31
N ALA A 276 -19.63 -9.03 3.31
CA ALA A 276 -20.46 -10.23 3.45
C ALA A 276 -19.60 -11.50 3.36
N VAL A 277 -19.71 -12.35 4.39
CA VAL A 277 -18.83 -13.51 4.54
C VAL A 277 -19.58 -14.82 4.40
N SER A 278 -19.26 -15.56 3.35
CA SER A 278 -19.71 -16.94 3.16
C SER A 278 -18.82 -17.94 3.91
N ALA A 279 -19.33 -19.15 4.14
CA ALA A 279 -18.64 -20.17 4.94
C ALA A 279 -17.97 -21.22 4.06
N THR A 280 -16.74 -21.60 4.40
CA THR A 280 -16.05 -22.75 3.82
C THR A 280 -15.95 -23.93 4.78
N THR A 281 -15.92 -25.13 4.22
CA THR A 281 -15.53 -26.36 4.93
C THR A 281 -14.02 -26.41 5.18
N ARG A 282 -13.55 -27.44 5.87
CA ARG A 282 -12.12 -27.69 6.11
C ARG A 282 -11.34 -27.94 4.82
N GLU A 283 -12.00 -28.48 3.81
CA GLU A 283 -11.44 -28.78 2.49
C GLU A 283 -11.30 -27.53 1.62
N GLY A 284 -11.80 -26.37 2.07
CA GLY A 284 -11.73 -25.12 1.33
C GLY A 284 -12.78 -24.99 0.24
N THR A 285 -13.90 -25.72 0.34
CA THR A 285 -15.08 -25.59 -0.53
C THR A 285 -16.20 -24.85 0.21
N LEU A 286 -17.15 -24.26 -0.53
CA LEU A 286 -18.34 -23.65 0.06
C LEU A 286 -19.08 -24.66 0.97
N ALA A 287 -19.46 -24.21 2.16
CA ALA A 287 -20.27 -25.00 3.08
C ALA A 287 -21.72 -25.09 2.56
N PRO A 288 -22.36 -26.28 2.58
CA PRO A 288 -23.69 -26.47 1.98
C PRO A 288 -24.81 -25.59 2.55
N TYR A 289 -24.68 -25.11 3.77
CA TYR A 289 -25.67 -24.21 4.40
C TYR A 289 -25.44 -22.74 4.04
N SER A 290 -24.30 -22.37 3.46
CA SER A 290 -23.95 -20.96 3.27
C SER A 290 -24.91 -20.28 2.31
N SER A 291 -25.43 -19.12 2.70
CA SER A 291 -26.12 -18.24 1.75
C SER A 291 -25.13 -17.65 0.75
N VAL A 292 -25.61 -17.43 -0.48
CA VAL A 292 -24.83 -16.96 -1.64
C VAL A 292 -25.56 -15.87 -2.39
N GLY A 293 -24.84 -15.07 -3.17
CA GLY A 293 -25.38 -13.99 -3.99
C GLY A 293 -24.31 -12.97 -4.39
N PRO A 294 -24.66 -12.01 -5.25
CA PRO A 294 -23.71 -11.01 -5.74
C PRO A 294 -23.14 -10.10 -4.64
N GLN A 295 -23.73 -10.10 -3.45
CA GLN A 295 -23.23 -9.35 -2.29
C GLN A 295 -22.10 -10.06 -1.53
N VAL A 296 -21.81 -11.34 -1.80
CA VAL A 296 -20.71 -12.04 -1.11
C VAL A 296 -19.37 -11.45 -1.53
N ASP A 297 -18.60 -10.91 -0.57
CA ASP A 297 -17.26 -10.38 -0.84
C ASP A 297 -16.16 -11.41 -0.58
N LEU A 298 -16.30 -12.20 0.48
CA LEU A 298 -15.26 -13.12 0.93
C LEU A 298 -15.85 -14.42 1.44
N ALA A 299 -15.03 -15.47 1.39
CA ALA A 299 -15.27 -16.70 2.11
C ALA A 299 -14.29 -16.83 3.29
N ALA A 300 -14.74 -17.46 4.37
CA ALA A 300 -13.91 -17.79 5.51
C ALA A 300 -14.30 -19.12 6.16
N PRO A 301 -13.44 -19.74 6.98
CA PRO A 301 -13.74 -21.01 7.64
C PRO A 301 -14.99 -20.94 8.52
N GLY A 302 -16.08 -21.57 8.08
CA GLY A 302 -17.31 -21.73 8.86
C GLY A 302 -17.54 -23.17 9.31
N GLY A 303 -16.81 -24.12 8.75
CA GLY A 303 -16.87 -25.54 9.11
C GLY A 303 -18.08 -26.28 8.55
N TRP A 304 -18.04 -27.61 8.58
CA TRP A 304 -19.13 -28.47 8.13
C TRP A 304 -19.08 -29.81 8.85
N ALA A 305 -20.25 -30.34 9.21
CA ALA A 305 -20.39 -31.62 9.86
C ALA A 305 -21.77 -32.22 9.58
N ILE A 306 -21.82 -33.54 9.38
CA ILE A 306 -23.08 -34.31 9.28
C ILE A 306 -23.27 -35.25 10.49
N SER A 307 -22.26 -35.34 11.37
CA SER A 307 -22.29 -36.10 12.61
C SER A 307 -21.45 -35.41 13.70
N GLN A 308 -21.63 -35.83 14.95
CA GLN A 308 -20.83 -35.34 16.08
C GLN A 308 -19.33 -35.65 15.94
N LEU A 309 -18.98 -36.75 15.27
CA LEU A 309 -17.58 -37.10 15.01
C LEU A 309 -16.98 -36.16 13.96
N ASP A 310 -17.75 -35.83 12.93
CA ASP A 310 -17.32 -34.87 11.90
C ASP A 310 -17.20 -33.46 12.48
N LEU A 311 -18.00 -33.11 13.50
CA LEU A 311 -17.91 -31.80 14.15
C LEU A 311 -16.56 -31.56 14.82
N LEU A 312 -15.94 -32.60 15.39
CA LEU A 312 -14.61 -32.51 16.03
C LEU A 312 -13.46 -32.29 15.03
N THR A 313 -13.68 -32.61 13.75
CA THR A 313 -12.67 -32.52 12.70
C THR A 313 -12.95 -31.42 11.68
N GLY A 314 -14.22 -31.13 11.40
CA GLY A 314 -14.69 -30.17 10.41
C GLY A 314 -15.36 -28.93 11.01
N GLY A 315 -15.66 -28.91 12.31
CA GLY A 315 -16.19 -27.74 13.01
C GLY A 315 -15.11 -26.72 13.38
N ILE A 316 -15.57 -25.55 13.83
CA ILE A 316 -14.74 -24.44 14.32
C ILE A 316 -14.75 -24.49 15.85
N VAL A 317 -13.60 -24.76 16.47
CA VAL A 317 -13.45 -24.73 17.92
C VAL A 317 -13.17 -23.31 18.41
N SER A 318 -13.92 -22.86 19.41
CA SER A 318 -13.74 -21.57 20.08
C SER A 318 -14.26 -21.64 21.53
N THR A 319 -14.14 -20.54 22.25
CA THR A 319 -14.66 -20.33 23.61
C THR A 319 -16.17 -20.57 23.70
N TRP A 320 -16.65 -21.05 24.83
CA TRP A 320 -18.06 -21.36 25.05
C TRP A 320 -18.45 -21.27 26.53
N GLY A 321 -19.56 -20.61 26.82
CA GLY A 321 -20.04 -20.46 28.19
C GLY A 321 -19.03 -19.75 29.10
N THR A 322 -19.08 -20.04 30.41
CA THR A 322 -18.29 -19.33 31.42
C THR A 322 -16.79 -19.65 31.43
N ALA A 323 -16.38 -20.84 30.98
CA ALA A 323 -14.98 -21.28 30.97
C ALA A 323 -14.70 -22.45 30.00
N GLY A 324 -15.61 -22.74 29.08
CA GLY A 324 -15.59 -23.92 28.24
C GLY A 324 -15.17 -23.64 26.80
N TYR A 325 -15.19 -24.69 25.98
CA TYR A 325 -14.90 -24.64 24.56
C TYR A 325 -15.85 -25.56 23.80
N ALA A 326 -16.27 -25.16 22.62
CA ALA A 326 -17.17 -25.95 21.78
C ALA A 326 -16.81 -25.84 20.30
N TYR A 327 -17.19 -26.87 19.55
CA TYR A 327 -17.14 -26.86 18.10
C TYR A 327 -18.51 -26.40 17.56
N ALA A 328 -18.49 -25.45 16.64
CA ALA A 328 -19.70 -24.95 15.96
C ALA A 328 -19.47 -24.88 14.45
N THR A 329 -20.56 -24.73 13.69
CA THR A 329 -20.53 -24.50 12.24
C THR A 329 -21.50 -23.39 11.86
N GLY A 330 -21.14 -22.55 10.91
CA GLY A 330 -22.04 -21.51 10.39
C GLY A 330 -21.28 -20.38 9.72
N THR A 331 -21.98 -19.56 8.93
CA THR A 331 -21.45 -18.27 8.48
C THR A 331 -21.15 -17.33 9.65
N SER A 332 -21.84 -17.51 10.78
CA SER A 332 -21.55 -16.87 12.07
C SER A 332 -20.16 -17.18 12.63
N MET A 333 -19.56 -18.33 12.27
CA MET A 333 -18.18 -18.67 12.61
C MET A 333 -17.19 -18.22 11.53
N ALA A 334 -17.65 -18.00 10.30
CA ALA A 334 -16.82 -17.50 9.19
C ALA A 334 -16.55 -15.98 9.33
N ALA A 335 -17.59 -15.17 9.53
CA ALA A 335 -17.49 -13.72 9.70
C ALA A 335 -16.42 -13.25 10.70
N PRO A 336 -16.31 -13.81 11.93
CA PRO A 336 -15.32 -13.35 12.91
C PRO A 336 -13.87 -13.63 12.50
N HIS A 337 -13.62 -14.57 11.58
CA HIS A 337 -12.28 -14.72 11.02
C HIS A 337 -11.91 -13.50 10.17
N VAL A 338 -12.81 -13.02 9.30
CA VAL A 338 -12.60 -11.82 8.49
C VAL A 338 -12.48 -10.57 9.37
N ALA A 339 -13.35 -10.42 10.37
CA ALA A 339 -13.27 -9.32 11.34
C ALA A 339 -11.94 -9.31 12.12
N GLY A 340 -11.44 -10.49 12.51
CA GLY A 340 -10.12 -10.63 13.11
C GLY A 340 -8.99 -10.23 12.17
N VAL A 341 -9.04 -10.61 10.89
CA VAL A 341 -8.03 -10.16 9.90
C VAL A 341 -8.09 -8.64 9.69
N ALA A 342 -9.29 -8.05 9.60
CA ALA A 342 -9.46 -6.60 9.56
C ALA A 342 -8.85 -5.91 10.79
N ALA A 343 -8.99 -6.49 11.98
CA ALA A 343 -8.34 -5.99 13.19
C ALA A 343 -6.81 -6.09 13.15
N LEU A 344 -6.24 -7.14 12.54
CA LEU A 344 -4.79 -7.23 12.30
C LEU A 344 -4.31 -6.11 11.35
N LEU A 345 -5.05 -5.85 10.28
CA LEU A 345 -4.74 -4.76 9.33
C LEU A 345 -4.76 -3.39 10.02
N LEU A 346 -5.81 -3.11 10.80
CA LEU A 346 -5.96 -1.86 11.54
C LEU A 346 -4.98 -1.75 12.73
N SER A 347 -4.46 -2.86 13.24
CA SER A 347 -3.37 -2.84 14.21
C SER A 347 -2.02 -2.50 13.58
N LEU A 348 -1.81 -2.88 12.32
CA LEU A 348 -0.63 -2.46 11.57
C LEU A 348 -0.73 -0.97 11.20
N ARG A 349 -1.93 -0.51 10.82
CA ARG A 349 -2.20 0.88 10.41
C ARG A 349 -3.58 1.36 10.90
N PRO A 350 -3.64 2.01 12.08
CA PRO A 350 -4.91 2.40 12.73
C PRO A 350 -5.77 3.43 12.00
N ASP A 351 -5.16 4.18 11.07
CA ASP A 351 -5.81 5.26 10.31
C ASP A 351 -6.22 4.83 8.89
N THR A 352 -6.15 3.53 8.57
CA THR A 352 -6.58 3.00 7.27
C THR A 352 -8.10 3.09 7.13
N ALA A 353 -8.58 3.62 6.01
CA ALA A 353 -10.01 3.77 5.74
C ALA A 353 -10.67 2.40 5.44
N PRO A 354 -11.99 2.24 5.69
CA PRO A 354 -12.69 0.98 5.45
C PRO A 354 -12.49 0.41 4.04
N GLU A 355 -12.56 1.26 3.02
CA GLU A 355 -12.41 0.86 1.60
C GLU A 355 -11.03 0.25 1.31
N GLU A 356 -10.00 0.67 2.05
CA GLU A 356 -8.65 0.14 1.89
C GLU A 356 -8.47 -1.20 2.60
N VAL A 357 -9.15 -1.40 3.73
CA VAL A 357 -9.19 -2.69 4.43
C VAL A 357 -9.92 -3.71 3.56
N GLU A 358 -11.11 -3.35 3.06
CA GLU A 358 -11.89 -4.14 2.09
C GLU A 358 -11.01 -4.53 0.89
N ALA A 359 -10.40 -3.56 0.21
CA ALA A 359 -9.51 -3.79 -0.92
C ALA A 359 -8.33 -4.72 -0.61
N ALA A 360 -7.73 -4.60 0.58
CA ALA A 360 -6.62 -5.46 0.98
C ALA A 360 -7.08 -6.90 1.21
N LEU A 361 -8.25 -7.10 1.81
CA LEU A 361 -8.82 -8.41 2.07
C LEU A 361 -9.24 -9.09 0.75
N GLU A 362 -10.02 -8.41 -0.08
CA GLU A 362 -10.52 -8.92 -1.37
C GLU A 362 -9.39 -9.30 -2.32
N ALA A 363 -8.46 -8.38 -2.58
CA ALA A 363 -7.43 -8.60 -3.59
C ALA A 363 -6.32 -9.57 -3.14
N SER A 364 -6.28 -9.93 -1.86
CA SER A 364 -5.36 -10.93 -1.33
C SER A 364 -6.03 -12.28 -1.05
N ALA A 365 -7.35 -12.36 -1.21
CA ALA A 365 -8.10 -13.58 -1.04
C ALA A 365 -7.57 -14.67 -1.97
N ARG A 366 -7.51 -15.89 -1.45
CA ARG A 366 -7.20 -17.06 -2.26
C ARG A 366 -8.47 -17.47 -2.97
N ASP A 367 -8.52 -17.22 -4.26
CA ASP A 367 -9.53 -17.76 -5.17
C ASP A 367 -9.62 -19.29 -5.02
N ILE A 368 -10.80 -19.79 -4.65
CA ILE A 368 -11.02 -21.20 -4.32
C ILE A 368 -11.95 -21.93 -5.30
N SER A 369 -12.91 -21.26 -5.93
CA SER A 369 -13.68 -21.68 -7.12
C SER A 369 -15.07 -21.02 -7.15
N PRO A 370 -15.58 -20.61 -8.34
CA PRO A 370 -14.92 -20.47 -9.65
C PRO A 370 -13.82 -19.40 -9.71
N ALA A 371 -13.04 -19.36 -10.80
CA ALA A 371 -11.94 -18.43 -10.93
C ALA A 371 -12.41 -16.96 -11.04
N GLY A 372 -11.75 -16.07 -10.30
CA GLY A 372 -12.14 -14.66 -10.18
C GLY A 372 -13.28 -14.46 -9.18
N PHE A 373 -13.94 -13.31 -9.27
CA PHE A 373 -15.12 -13.04 -8.44
C PHE A 373 -16.28 -13.97 -8.81
N ASP A 374 -16.95 -14.53 -7.81
CA ASP A 374 -18.13 -15.36 -7.98
C ASP A 374 -19.15 -15.17 -6.85
N GLU A 375 -20.44 -15.42 -7.11
CA GLU A 375 -21.51 -15.18 -6.14
C GLU A 375 -21.52 -16.15 -4.93
N GLN A 376 -20.69 -17.20 -4.94
CA GLN A 376 -20.61 -18.17 -3.83
C GLN A 376 -19.52 -17.80 -2.83
N THR A 377 -18.32 -17.46 -3.32
CA THR A 377 -17.15 -17.21 -2.46
C THR A 377 -16.60 -15.79 -2.55
N GLY A 378 -17.24 -14.94 -3.35
CA GLY A 378 -16.81 -13.56 -3.59
C GLY A 378 -15.45 -13.55 -4.28
N TYR A 379 -14.49 -12.86 -3.69
CA TYR A 379 -13.09 -12.87 -4.13
C TYR A 379 -12.31 -14.11 -3.64
N GLY A 380 -12.93 -14.96 -2.82
CA GLY A 380 -12.36 -16.22 -2.34
C GLY A 380 -12.06 -16.24 -0.84
N LEU A 381 -11.24 -17.21 -0.43
CA LEU A 381 -10.90 -17.43 0.97
C LEU A 381 -9.96 -16.34 1.50
N VAL A 382 -10.34 -15.64 2.57
CA VAL A 382 -9.50 -14.63 3.23
C VAL A 382 -8.11 -15.17 3.59
N GLN A 383 -7.04 -14.41 3.30
CA GLN A 383 -5.65 -14.76 3.63
C GLN A 383 -4.98 -13.62 4.42
N ALA A 384 -4.79 -13.81 5.72
CA ALA A 384 -4.31 -12.79 6.64
C ALA A 384 -2.93 -12.23 6.24
N ASP A 385 -1.94 -13.09 6.02
CA ASP A 385 -0.59 -12.66 5.71
C ASP A 385 -0.48 -11.92 4.38
N ALA A 386 -1.19 -12.39 3.36
CA ALA A 386 -1.26 -11.74 2.06
C ALA A 386 -1.92 -10.35 2.16
N ALA A 387 -3.01 -10.22 2.92
CA ALA A 387 -3.68 -8.94 3.17
C ALA A 387 -2.74 -7.94 3.87
N LEU A 388 -2.05 -8.37 4.93
CA LEU A 388 -1.12 -7.51 5.66
C LEU A 388 0.06 -7.06 4.80
N ASN A 389 0.66 -7.98 4.02
CA ASN A 389 1.77 -7.64 3.13
C ASN A 389 1.34 -6.68 2.03
N ARG A 390 0.15 -6.90 1.43
CA ARG A 390 -0.41 -6.02 0.41
C ARG A 390 -0.64 -4.61 0.96
N LEU A 391 -1.27 -4.52 2.13
CA LEU A 391 -1.51 -3.25 2.82
C LEU A 391 -0.17 -2.55 3.12
N ALA A 392 0.79 -3.24 3.75
CA ALA A 392 2.09 -2.67 4.12
C ALA A 392 2.88 -2.03 2.97
N ARG A 393 2.64 -2.45 1.72
CA ARG A 393 3.36 -1.98 0.52
C ARG A 393 2.81 -0.68 -0.07
N VAL A 394 1.57 -0.30 0.23
CA VAL A 394 0.95 0.93 -0.29
C VAL A 394 0.92 1.99 0.80
N SER A 395 1.62 3.10 0.65
CA SER A 395 1.70 4.15 1.67
C SER A 395 1.24 5.50 1.14
N ARG A 396 0.47 6.24 1.94
CA ARG A 396 0.15 7.63 1.64
C ARG A 396 1.28 8.55 2.11
N VAL A 397 1.79 9.35 1.19
CA VAL A 397 2.83 10.35 1.40
C VAL A 397 2.17 11.71 1.28
N ALA A 398 1.78 12.28 2.42
CA ALA A 398 0.99 13.50 2.49
C ALA A 398 1.37 14.35 3.71
N GLY A 399 1.06 15.63 3.62
CA GLY A 399 0.99 16.54 4.74
C GLY A 399 -0.30 17.36 4.73
N VAL A 400 -0.45 18.24 5.72
CA VAL A 400 -1.63 19.12 5.85
C VAL A 400 -1.81 20.08 4.67
N ASP A 401 -0.74 20.36 3.94
CA ASP A 401 -0.73 21.16 2.71
C ASP A 401 0.37 20.65 1.74
N ARG A 402 0.46 21.24 0.55
CA ARG A 402 1.44 20.90 -0.48
C ARG A 402 2.90 21.01 -0.03
N TYR A 403 3.21 21.90 0.91
CA TYR A 403 4.57 22.10 1.42
C TYR A 403 4.94 20.98 2.38
N ALA A 404 4.01 20.60 3.26
CA ALA A 404 4.14 19.44 4.13
C ALA A 404 4.16 18.12 3.34
N THR A 405 3.41 18.00 2.23
CA THR A 405 3.50 16.84 1.33
C THR A 405 4.87 16.77 0.65
N ALA A 406 5.42 17.88 0.15
CA ALA A 406 6.78 17.90 -0.41
C ALA A 406 7.82 17.45 0.63
N ALA A 407 7.68 17.89 1.88
CA ALA A 407 8.52 17.44 2.98
C ALA A 407 8.32 15.94 3.31
N ALA A 408 7.10 15.42 3.23
CA ALA A 408 6.81 14.00 3.40
C ALA A 408 7.43 13.14 2.28
N ALA A 409 7.36 13.59 1.02
CA ALA A 409 8.02 12.94 -0.11
C ALA A 409 9.54 12.91 0.05
N SER A 410 10.13 14.00 0.55
CA SER A 410 11.53 14.05 0.93
C SER A 410 11.87 13.03 2.02
N ARG A 411 11.08 12.93 3.10
CA ARG A 411 11.27 11.90 4.14
C ARG A 411 11.17 10.47 3.63
N ALA A 412 10.25 10.20 2.70
CA ALA A 412 10.10 8.88 2.11
C ALA A 412 11.30 8.50 1.22
N ALA A 413 11.94 9.49 0.60
CA ALA A 413 13.08 9.27 -0.28
C ALA A 413 14.47 9.35 0.40
N PHE A 414 14.62 10.18 1.43
CA PHE A 414 15.90 10.58 2.03
C PHE A 414 15.91 10.44 3.56
N GLY A 415 16.96 9.82 4.10
CA GLY A 415 17.29 9.77 5.52
C GLY A 415 17.69 11.13 6.12
N SER A 416 17.79 11.20 7.44
CA SER A 416 18.25 12.43 8.11
C SER A 416 19.74 12.64 7.84
N GLY A 417 20.14 13.89 7.56
CA GLY A 417 21.52 14.20 7.20
C GLY A 417 21.97 13.70 5.81
N GLU A 418 21.08 13.11 5.00
CA GLU A 418 21.47 12.47 3.74
C GLU A 418 21.78 13.49 2.62
N SER A 419 21.24 14.72 2.69
CA SER A 419 21.33 15.67 1.58
C SER A 419 21.81 17.05 2.01
N ALA A 420 23.06 17.37 1.65
CA ALA A 420 23.66 18.68 1.91
C ALA A 420 23.12 19.80 1.00
N THR A 421 22.40 19.46 -0.06
CA THR A 421 21.79 20.41 -1.01
C THR A 421 20.29 20.15 -1.08
N VAL A 422 19.48 21.21 -1.21
CA VAL A 422 18.06 21.11 -1.56
C VAL A 422 17.77 21.88 -2.84
N VAL A 423 16.92 21.33 -3.70
CA VAL A 423 16.37 22.07 -4.84
C VAL A 423 15.07 22.71 -4.40
N ILE A 424 14.96 24.02 -4.58
CA ILE A 424 13.81 24.82 -4.17
C ILE A 424 13.02 25.23 -5.40
N ALA A 425 11.72 24.98 -5.38
CA ALA A 425 10.78 25.43 -6.40
C ALA A 425 9.58 26.14 -5.78
N SER A 426 8.86 26.92 -6.58
CA SER A 426 7.63 27.58 -6.12
C SER A 426 6.49 26.56 -5.95
N GLY A 427 5.78 26.66 -4.83
CA GLY A 427 4.56 25.91 -4.54
C GLY A 427 3.28 26.54 -5.08
N GLU A 428 3.38 27.69 -5.76
CA GLU A 428 2.24 28.51 -6.21
C GLU A 428 2.20 28.62 -7.74
N GLN A 429 3.37 28.70 -8.39
CA GLN A 429 3.51 28.72 -9.84
C GLN A 429 4.58 27.70 -10.27
N PHE A 430 4.19 26.67 -11.01
CA PHE A 430 5.05 25.51 -11.27
C PHE A 430 5.74 25.39 -12.65
N PRO A 431 5.72 26.37 -13.58
CA PRO A 431 6.34 26.15 -14.89
C PRO A 431 7.85 25.94 -14.80
N ASP A 432 8.51 26.64 -13.90
CA ASP A 432 9.95 26.50 -13.65
C ASP A 432 10.26 25.21 -12.85
N ALA A 433 9.32 24.76 -12.03
CA ALA A 433 9.45 23.55 -11.20
C ALA A 433 9.53 22.26 -12.03
N LEU A 434 8.97 22.24 -13.24
CA LEU A 434 9.06 21.10 -14.15
C LEU A 434 10.51 20.68 -14.43
N ALA A 435 11.40 21.65 -14.59
CA ALA A 435 12.81 21.40 -14.87
C ALA A 435 13.62 21.03 -13.62
N ALA A 436 13.05 21.11 -12.41
CA ALA A 436 13.78 20.90 -11.16
C ALA A 436 14.17 19.43 -10.91
N SER A 437 13.34 18.49 -11.37
CA SER A 437 13.52 17.05 -11.13
C SER A 437 14.87 16.48 -11.62
N PRO A 438 15.32 16.74 -12.86
CA PRO A 438 16.64 16.25 -13.30
C PRO A 438 17.81 16.89 -12.55
N LEU A 439 17.69 18.16 -12.13
CA LEU A 439 18.69 18.79 -11.27
C LEU A 439 18.75 18.11 -9.90
N ALA A 440 17.58 17.84 -9.30
CA ALA A 440 17.48 17.12 -8.03
C ALA A 440 18.11 15.71 -8.13
N GLY A 441 17.88 15.01 -9.24
CA GLY A 441 18.54 13.73 -9.56
C GLY A 441 20.06 13.83 -9.72
N LEU A 442 20.56 14.93 -10.31
CA LEU A 442 21.99 15.18 -10.46
C LEU A 442 22.67 15.40 -9.10
N VAL A 443 22.11 16.26 -8.25
CA VAL A 443 22.71 16.63 -6.96
C VAL A 443 22.32 15.70 -5.80
N GLY A 444 21.48 14.70 -6.06
CA GLY A 444 21.01 13.76 -5.03
C GLY A 444 20.19 14.44 -3.94
N SER A 445 19.33 15.38 -4.31
CA SER A 445 18.52 16.17 -3.39
C SER A 445 17.02 15.97 -3.60
N PRO A 446 16.18 16.25 -2.59
CA PRO A 446 14.75 16.43 -2.82
C PRO A 446 14.47 17.74 -3.55
N VAL A 447 13.29 17.82 -4.15
CA VAL A 447 12.64 19.08 -4.52
C VAL A 447 11.72 19.47 -3.36
N LEU A 448 11.93 20.66 -2.79
CA LEU A 448 11.08 21.23 -1.76
C LEU A 448 10.37 22.48 -2.27
N LEU A 449 9.17 22.72 -1.78
CA LEU A 449 8.34 23.85 -2.19
C LEU A 449 8.45 25.02 -1.21
N VAL A 450 8.39 26.24 -1.73
CA VAL A 450 8.25 27.48 -0.97
C VAL A 450 7.10 28.32 -1.51
N ARG A 451 6.57 29.24 -0.70
CA ARG A 451 5.68 30.29 -1.21
C ARG A 451 6.54 31.29 -1.98
N ARG A 452 5.92 32.10 -2.84
CA ARG A 452 6.65 33.15 -3.56
C ARG A 452 7.41 34.07 -2.59
N ASP A 453 6.74 34.49 -1.52
CA ASP A 453 7.20 35.54 -0.59
C ASP A 453 7.44 35.04 0.85
N SER A 454 7.53 33.72 1.07
CA SER A 454 7.93 33.17 2.38
C SER A 454 8.38 31.70 2.29
N VAL A 455 9.18 31.26 3.27
CA VAL A 455 9.54 29.85 3.44
C VAL A 455 8.58 29.19 4.45
N PRO A 456 7.79 28.18 4.04
CA PRO A 456 6.92 27.45 4.98
C PRO A 456 7.72 26.76 6.10
N THR A 457 7.14 26.66 7.30
CA THR A 457 7.78 25.97 8.44
C THR A 457 8.12 24.52 8.11
N ALA A 458 7.21 23.78 7.45
CA ALA A 458 7.44 22.40 7.04
C ALA A 458 8.67 22.26 6.12
N THR A 459 8.92 23.26 5.27
CA THR A 459 10.10 23.29 4.38
C THR A 459 11.37 23.55 5.19
N LEU A 460 11.35 24.51 6.12
CA LEU A 460 12.50 24.78 6.99
C LEU A 460 12.88 23.60 7.87
N ASP A 461 11.89 22.92 8.46
CA ASP A 461 12.12 21.75 9.31
C ASP A 461 12.71 20.59 8.51
N GLU A 462 12.24 20.40 7.28
CA GLU A 462 12.79 19.37 6.40
C GLU A 462 14.23 19.69 5.95
N ILE A 463 14.53 20.94 5.62
CA ILE A 463 15.89 21.41 5.33
C ILE A 463 16.84 21.09 6.51
N ARG A 464 16.40 21.37 7.74
CA ARG A 464 17.18 21.06 8.95
C ARG A 464 17.37 19.56 9.14
N ARG A 465 16.32 18.75 8.96
CA ARG A 465 16.38 17.28 9.08
C ARG A 465 17.34 16.66 8.07
N LEU A 466 17.38 17.19 6.85
CA LEU A 466 18.29 16.76 5.79
C LEU A 466 19.75 17.17 6.06
N GLY A 467 19.97 18.12 6.96
CA GLY A 467 21.30 18.70 7.20
C GLY A 467 21.78 19.56 6.03
N ALA A 468 20.85 20.15 5.26
CA ALA A 468 21.20 20.89 4.07
C ALA A 468 21.91 22.20 4.41
N THR A 469 23.01 22.47 3.69
CA THR A 469 23.80 23.71 3.81
C THR A 469 23.77 24.54 2.52
N ARG A 470 23.16 24.02 1.45
CA ARG A 470 23.02 24.70 0.17
C ARG A 470 21.59 24.58 -0.34
N ALA A 471 21.08 25.66 -0.94
CA ALA A 471 19.81 25.67 -1.65
C ALA A 471 20.01 26.13 -3.09
N VAL A 472 19.45 25.39 -4.05
CA VAL A 472 19.41 25.80 -5.45
C VAL A 472 17.97 26.12 -5.82
N ILE A 473 17.66 27.40 -5.98
CA ILE A 473 16.35 27.89 -6.39
C ILE A 473 16.22 27.72 -7.91
N VAL A 474 15.21 27.01 -8.35
CA VAL A 474 14.83 26.91 -9.77
C VAL A 474 13.66 27.86 -10.02
N GLY A 475 13.92 28.87 -10.86
CA GLY A 475 12.96 29.90 -11.23
C GLY A 475 13.42 31.32 -10.91
N GLY A 476 12.82 32.27 -11.62
CA GLY A 476 13.10 33.70 -11.46
C GLY A 476 12.52 34.29 -10.17
N PRO A 477 12.83 35.57 -9.86
CA PRO A 477 12.27 36.30 -8.71
C PRO A 477 10.74 36.41 -8.73
N GLY A 478 10.10 36.24 -9.90
CA GLY A 478 8.64 36.19 -10.02
C GLY A 478 8.02 34.96 -9.37
N ALA A 479 8.70 33.80 -9.44
CA ALA A 479 8.23 32.53 -8.89
C ALA A 479 8.66 32.32 -7.43
N VAL A 480 9.90 32.71 -7.11
CA VAL A 480 10.47 32.69 -5.75
C VAL A 480 11.19 34.01 -5.54
N SER A 481 10.65 34.89 -4.69
CA SER A 481 11.14 36.26 -4.54
C SER A 481 12.56 36.33 -3.98
N THR A 482 13.16 37.52 -4.08
CA THR A 482 14.45 37.82 -3.45
C THR A 482 14.39 37.74 -1.93
N ASP A 483 13.22 38.01 -1.35
CA ASP A 483 12.99 37.95 0.09
C ASP A 483 12.99 36.50 0.58
N THR A 484 12.27 35.61 -0.13
CA THR A 484 12.31 34.17 0.14
C THR A 484 13.72 33.59 0.00
N ALA A 485 14.49 34.03 -1.01
CA ALA A 485 15.90 33.64 -1.14
C ALA A 485 16.76 34.14 0.02
N SER A 486 16.50 35.36 0.49
CA SER A 486 17.19 35.94 1.65
C SER A 486 16.84 35.20 2.94
N ASP A 487 15.60 34.74 3.09
CA ASP A 487 15.17 33.96 4.25
C ASP A 487 15.81 32.57 4.29
N LEU A 488 15.97 31.92 3.13
CA LEU A 488 16.77 30.69 3.01
C LEU A 488 18.23 30.94 3.41
N ALA A 489 18.83 32.06 3.01
CA ALA A 489 20.20 32.41 3.39
C ALA A 489 20.32 32.68 4.91
N LYS A 490 19.35 33.39 5.51
CA LYS A 490 19.27 33.59 6.97
C LYS A 490 19.10 32.28 7.74
N ALA A 491 18.48 31.28 7.11
CA ALA A 491 18.38 29.93 7.66
C ALA A 491 19.70 29.13 7.58
N GLY A 492 20.80 29.75 7.11
CA GLY A 492 22.14 29.16 7.08
C GLY A 492 22.52 28.47 5.77
N LEU A 493 21.76 28.69 4.69
CA LEU A 493 21.99 28.05 3.40
C LEU A 493 22.83 28.94 2.47
N ALA A 494 23.79 28.34 1.77
CA ALA A 494 24.36 28.94 0.58
C ALA A 494 23.35 28.88 -0.56
N VAL A 495 22.78 30.03 -0.94
CA VAL A 495 21.69 30.10 -1.92
C VAL A 495 22.24 30.40 -3.32
N GLU A 496 21.95 29.51 -4.26
CA GLU A 496 22.14 29.69 -5.70
C GLU A 496 20.77 29.81 -6.38
N ARG A 497 20.69 30.57 -7.47
CA ARG A 497 19.49 30.65 -8.31
C ARG A 497 19.81 30.29 -9.75
N ILE A 498 18.96 29.46 -10.35
CA ILE A 498 18.92 29.17 -11.78
C ILE A 498 17.55 29.63 -12.29
N GLY A 499 17.51 30.77 -12.98
CA GLY A 499 16.27 31.35 -13.50
C GLY A 499 16.53 32.23 -14.72
N GLY A 500 15.77 32.00 -15.78
CA GLY A 500 15.76 32.81 -17.00
C GLY A 500 14.68 33.89 -16.98
N ARG A 501 14.53 34.58 -18.12
CA ARG A 501 13.47 35.57 -18.36
C ARG A 501 12.08 34.94 -18.35
N ASP A 502 11.99 33.68 -18.76
CA ASP A 502 10.77 32.89 -18.76
C ASP A 502 11.07 31.42 -18.41
N ARG A 503 10.02 30.59 -18.47
CA ARG A 503 10.08 29.16 -18.17
C ARG A 503 10.95 28.37 -19.15
N TYR A 504 11.00 28.79 -20.41
CA TYR A 504 11.73 28.09 -21.47
C TYR A 504 13.24 28.31 -21.29
N GLU A 505 13.64 29.54 -21.00
CA GLU A 505 15.03 29.87 -20.69
C GLU A 505 15.46 29.29 -19.34
N THR A 506 14.58 29.29 -18.32
CA THR A 506 14.87 28.61 -17.04
C THR A 506 15.12 27.12 -17.25
N ALA A 507 14.26 26.42 -18.01
CA ALA A 507 14.45 25.00 -18.32
C ALA A 507 15.75 24.74 -19.10
N ALA A 508 16.09 25.59 -20.07
CA ALA A 508 17.34 25.50 -20.82
C ALA A 508 18.58 25.66 -19.93
N LEU A 509 18.57 26.61 -18.98
CA LEU A 509 19.66 26.81 -18.02
C LEU A 509 19.83 25.61 -17.08
N VAL A 510 18.72 25.02 -16.62
CA VAL A 510 18.77 23.80 -15.81
C VAL A 510 19.28 22.62 -16.64
N ALA A 511 18.82 22.47 -17.88
CA ALA A 511 19.29 21.44 -18.81
C ALA A 511 20.80 21.54 -19.04
N ALA A 512 21.33 22.74 -19.28
CA ALA A 512 22.75 22.98 -19.42
C ALA A 512 23.55 22.56 -18.17
N ARG A 513 23.03 22.85 -16.96
CA ARG A 513 23.64 22.41 -15.71
C ARG A 513 23.68 20.89 -15.59
N VAL A 514 22.60 20.21 -15.99
CA VAL A 514 22.50 18.74 -15.94
C VAL A 514 23.48 18.10 -16.92
N LEU A 515 23.53 18.63 -18.15
CA LEU A 515 24.37 18.14 -19.24
C LEU A 515 25.87 18.37 -18.99
N ALA A 516 26.27 19.42 -18.29
CA ALA A 516 27.68 19.73 -18.00
C ALA A 516 28.42 18.59 -17.25
N SER A 517 27.68 17.67 -16.63
CA SER A 517 28.21 16.52 -15.89
C SER A 517 28.20 15.20 -16.67
N ARG A 518 27.68 15.18 -17.91
CA ARG A 518 27.49 13.97 -18.70
C ARG A 518 28.58 13.78 -19.77
N ALA A 519 28.83 12.51 -20.10
CA ALA A 519 29.64 12.09 -21.24
C ALA A 519 28.82 11.11 -22.09
N GLY A 520 28.92 11.20 -23.42
CA GLY A 520 28.18 10.36 -24.36
C GLY A 520 26.82 10.93 -24.78
N THR A 521 26.03 10.14 -25.52
CA THR A 521 24.72 10.55 -26.02
C THR A 521 23.75 10.79 -24.88
N ALA A 522 23.13 11.98 -24.83
CA ALA A 522 22.17 12.33 -23.80
C ALA A 522 20.73 12.06 -24.26
N THR A 523 19.91 11.39 -23.45
CA THR A 523 18.45 11.46 -23.59
C THR A 523 17.93 12.79 -23.07
N VAL A 524 17.22 13.55 -23.90
CA VAL A 524 16.58 14.83 -23.56
C VAL A 524 15.06 14.65 -23.61
N LEU A 525 14.37 15.02 -22.54
CA LEU A 525 12.91 14.97 -22.47
C LEU A 525 12.35 16.34 -22.86
N VAL A 526 11.45 16.38 -23.83
CA VAL A 526 10.82 17.62 -24.31
C VAL A 526 9.35 17.62 -23.92
N ALA A 527 8.92 18.65 -23.18
CA ALA A 527 7.54 18.82 -22.76
C ALA A 527 7.02 20.21 -23.11
N ARG A 528 5.71 20.37 -23.25
CA ARG A 528 5.11 21.71 -23.36
C ARG A 528 5.25 22.48 -22.04
N GLY A 529 5.53 23.78 -22.11
CA GLY A 529 5.75 24.63 -20.93
C GLY A 529 4.50 25.31 -20.37
N ASP A 530 3.38 25.29 -21.11
CA ASP A 530 2.11 25.94 -20.76
C ASP A 530 1.03 24.94 -20.28
N GLY A 531 1.33 23.64 -20.31
CA GLY A 531 0.52 22.56 -19.75
C GLY A 531 1.40 21.54 -19.05
N PHE A 532 1.06 21.17 -17.81
CA PHE A 532 2.05 20.54 -16.92
C PHE A 532 1.99 19.02 -16.86
N ALA A 533 0.88 18.40 -17.25
CA ALA A 533 0.64 16.99 -16.94
C ALA A 533 1.72 16.04 -17.49
N ASP A 534 2.11 16.21 -18.76
CA ASP A 534 3.07 15.33 -19.43
C ASP A 534 4.49 15.55 -18.90
N GLY A 535 4.88 16.80 -18.67
CA GLY A 535 6.17 17.15 -18.07
C GLY A 535 6.30 16.67 -16.62
N VAL A 536 5.21 16.75 -15.84
CA VAL A 536 5.15 16.22 -14.47
C VAL A 536 5.31 14.70 -14.47
N ALA A 537 4.63 13.98 -15.36
CA ALA A 537 4.76 12.52 -15.45
C ALA A 537 6.21 12.07 -15.72
N ALA A 538 6.99 12.89 -16.42
CA ALA A 538 8.40 12.64 -16.69
C ALA A 538 9.36 13.01 -15.54
N SER A 539 8.88 13.60 -14.44
CA SER A 539 9.73 13.98 -13.30
C SER A 539 10.52 12.81 -12.70
N ALA A 540 9.89 11.64 -12.57
CA ALA A 540 10.52 10.43 -12.05
C ALA A 540 11.65 9.90 -12.96
N PRO A 541 11.42 9.63 -14.26
CA PRO A 541 12.51 9.22 -15.15
C PRO A 541 13.57 10.32 -15.33
N ALA A 542 13.20 11.60 -15.34
CA ALA A 542 14.15 12.71 -15.40
C ALA A 542 15.09 12.72 -14.18
N ALA A 543 14.56 12.54 -12.96
CA ALA A 543 15.36 12.49 -11.75
C ALA A 543 16.22 11.21 -11.66
N SER A 544 15.65 10.04 -11.99
CA SER A 544 16.35 8.75 -11.91
C SER A 544 17.51 8.66 -12.89
N SER A 545 17.26 8.97 -14.17
CA SER A 545 18.27 8.89 -15.23
C SER A 545 19.14 10.14 -15.34
N ARG A 546 18.73 11.26 -14.72
CA ARG A 546 19.31 12.61 -14.92
C ARG A 546 19.09 13.16 -16.34
N ALA A 547 17.99 12.77 -17.00
CA ALA A 547 17.64 13.27 -18.32
C ALA A 547 17.09 14.70 -18.20
N PRO A 548 17.72 15.72 -18.82
CA PRO A 548 17.22 17.09 -18.75
C PRO A 548 15.81 17.21 -19.36
N ILE A 549 15.01 18.10 -18.79
CA ILE A 549 13.70 18.49 -19.33
C ILE A 549 13.85 19.84 -20.01
N VAL A 550 13.55 19.89 -21.31
CA VAL A 550 13.48 21.12 -22.11
C VAL A 550 12.01 21.44 -22.39
N LEU A 551 11.64 22.71 -22.24
CA LEU A 551 10.27 23.15 -22.44
C LEU A 551 10.07 23.79 -23.83
N VAL A 552 8.93 23.51 -24.45
CA VAL A 552 8.51 24.07 -25.75
C VAL A 552 7.10 24.68 -25.69
N MET A 553 6.75 25.49 -26.69
CA MET A 553 5.35 25.86 -26.92
C MET A 553 4.67 24.78 -27.76
N PRO A 554 3.34 24.63 -27.74
CA PRO A 554 2.63 23.61 -28.52
C PRO A 554 2.91 23.68 -30.02
N ASP A 555 3.07 24.89 -30.54
CA ASP A 555 3.18 25.22 -31.97
C ASP A 555 4.50 25.91 -32.33
N ARG A 556 5.45 26.00 -31.39
CA ARG A 556 6.72 26.68 -31.62
C ARG A 556 7.85 26.12 -30.75
N LEU A 557 9.02 25.93 -31.36
CA LEU A 557 10.27 25.67 -30.65
C LEU A 557 10.95 27.00 -30.25
N PRO A 558 11.01 27.37 -28.95
CA PRO A 558 11.68 28.60 -28.51
C PRO A 558 13.19 28.54 -28.79
N SER A 559 13.84 29.70 -28.99
CA SER A 559 15.29 29.76 -29.24
C SER A 559 16.10 29.12 -28.11
N ALA A 560 15.71 29.34 -26.85
CA ALA A 560 16.33 28.72 -25.68
C ALA A 560 16.26 27.18 -25.71
N ALA A 561 15.16 26.61 -26.23
CA ALA A 561 15.03 25.16 -26.38
C ALA A 561 15.95 24.63 -27.48
N ARG A 562 16.06 25.33 -28.62
CA ARG A 562 17.01 24.98 -29.69
C ARG A 562 18.45 24.99 -29.19
N GLU A 563 18.82 26.02 -28.44
CA GLU A 563 20.15 26.15 -27.85
C GLU A 563 20.44 25.02 -26.86
N ALA A 564 19.45 24.64 -26.04
CA ALA A 564 19.58 23.51 -25.11
C ALA A 564 19.76 22.17 -25.83
N LEU A 565 19.03 21.93 -26.93
CA LEU A 565 19.20 20.71 -27.75
C LEU A 565 20.58 20.67 -28.41
N ALA A 566 21.03 21.78 -28.98
CA ALA A 566 22.36 21.88 -29.58
C ALA A 566 23.48 21.65 -28.54
N ALA A 567 23.30 22.12 -27.30
CA ALA A 567 24.23 21.89 -26.20
C ALA A 567 24.22 20.43 -25.69
N ALA A 568 23.16 19.68 -25.95
CA ALA A 568 23.04 18.27 -25.57
C ALA A 568 23.66 17.31 -26.60
N ALA A 569 24.06 17.81 -27.78
CA ALA A 569 24.52 17.01 -28.90
C ALA A 569 25.78 16.17 -28.60
N PRO A 570 25.86 14.90 -29.06
CA PRO A 570 24.77 14.14 -29.69
C PRO A 570 23.68 13.74 -28.67
N CYS A 571 22.41 13.83 -29.05
CA CYS A 571 21.30 13.49 -28.14
C CYS A 571 20.16 12.73 -28.80
N ASP A 572 19.50 11.86 -28.01
CA ASP A 572 18.21 11.27 -28.33
C ASP A 572 17.12 12.10 -27.66
N VAL A 573 16.06 12.44 -28.39
CA VAL A 573 14.99 13.29 -27.88
C VAL A 573 13.70 12.49 -27.72
N VAL A 574 13.05 12.66 -26.56
CA VAL A 574 11.74 12.10 -26.28
C VAL A 574 10.75 13.24 -26.12
N VAL A 575 9.84 13.40 -27.07
CA VAL A 575 8.73 14.35 -27.03
C VAL A 575 7.59 13.75 -26.22
N LEU A 576 7.19 14.44 -25.15
CA LEU A 576 6.16 14.00 -24.21
C LEU A 576 4.80 14.58 -24.58
N GLY A 577 3.79 13.71 -24.62
CA GLY A 577 2.42 14.04 -25.02
C GLY A 577 2.14 13.85 -26.51
N GLY A 578 0.84 13.81 -26.83
CA GLY A 578 0.35 13.72 -28.21
C GLY A 578 0.55 15.00 -29.02
N GLU A 579 0.10 15.01 -30.27
CA GLU A 579 0.22 16.17 -31.18
C GLU A 579 -0.50 17.43 -30.66
N GLY A 580 -1.55 17.27 -29.85
CA GLY A 580 -2.22 18.40 -29.18
C GLY A 580 -1.39 19.05 -28.06
N ALA A 581 -0.38 18.34 -27.54
CA ALA A 581 0.55 18.86 -26.55
C ALA A 581 1.78 19.50 -27.21
N VAL A 582 2.40 18.78 -28.14
CA VAL A 582 3.50 19.25 -28.98
C VAL A 582 3.19 18.88 -30.42
N SER A 583 2.87 19.87 -31.25
CA SER A 583 2.46 19.68 -32.64
C SER A 583 3.48 18.90 -33.46
N GLN A 584 3.02 18.28 -34.55
CA GLN A 584 3.92 17.59 -35.47
C GLN A 584 4.96 18.54 -36.06
N ALA A 585 4.60 19.80 -36.35
CA ALA A 585 5.55 20.80 -36.84
C ALA A 585 6.71 21.07 -35.86
N VAL A 586 6.45 21.11 -34.54
CA VAL A 586 7.50 21.25 -33.53
C VAL A 586 8.33 19.98 -33.41
N PHE A 587 7.72 18.80 -33.54
CA PHE A 587 8.43 17.52 -33.57
C PHE A 587 9.42 17.47 -34.74
N ASP A 588 8.98 17.85 -35.94
CA ASP A 588 9.82 17.89 -37.14
C ASP A 588 10.96 18.92 -36.98
N GLU A 589 10.69 20.11 -36.39
CA GLU A 589 11.74 21.11 -36.10
C GLU A 589 12.79 20.59 -35.11
N ILE A 590 12.39 19.74 -34.16
CA ILE A 590 13.32 19.08 -33.22
C ILE A 590 14.15 18.01 -33.93
N GLU A 591 13.54 17.21 -34.81
CA GLU A 591 14.23 16.16 -35.57
C GLU A 591 15.30 16.73 -36.51
N GLU A 592 15.04 17.91 -37.09
CA GLU A 592 16.00 18.63 -37.92
C GLU A 592 17.07 19.39 -37.12
N ALA A 593 16.97 19.45 -35.78
CA ALA A 593 17.88 20.22 -34.96
C ALA A 593 19.31 19.62 -34.95
N PRO A 594 20.37 20.45 -35.08
CA PRO A 594 21.73 19.93 -35.15
C PRO A 594 22.13 19.09 -33.93
N GLY A 595 22.60 17.86 -34.19
CA GLY A 595 23.08 16.96 -33.15
C GLY A 595 22.01 16.12 -32.46
N VAL A 596 20.76 16.21 -32.90
CA VAL A 596 19.71 15.23 -32.56
C VAL A 596 19.94 13.97 -33.40
N VAL A 597 20.03 12.82 -32.73
CA VAL A 597 20.31 11.51 -33.31
C VAL A 597 19.01 10.77 -33.62
N SER A 598 18.04 10.85 -32.71
CA SER A 598 16.72 10.28 -32.88
C SER A 598 15.67 11.10 -32.12
N VAL A 599 14.43 11.08 -32.60
CA VAL A 599 13.29 11.67 -31.91
C VAL A 599 12.19 10.62 -31.79
N THR A 600 11.65 10.44 -30.59
CA THR A 600 10.48 9.59 -30.35
C THR A 600 9.40 10.36 -29.62
N ARG A 601 8.15 9.90 -29.75
CA ARG A 601 7.00 10.51 -29.06
C ARG A 601 6.41 9.53 -28.06
N TRP A 602 6.26 9.95 -26.80
CA TRP A 602 5.57 9.22 -25.76
C TRP A 602 4.31 9.99 -25.34
N GLY A 603 3.17 9.59 -25.90
CA GLY A 603 1.88 10.24 -25.64
C GLY A 603 0.72 9.26 -25.75
N GLY A 604 -0.36 9.55 -25.03
CA GLY A 604 -1.64 8.85 -25.10
C GLY A 604 -2.79 9.81 -25.48
N VAL A 605 -4.03 9.31 -25.47
CA VAL A 605 -5.21 10.10 -25.84
C VAL A 605 -5.54 11.18 -24.78
N ASP A 606 -5.13 10.95 -23.54
CA ASP A 606 -5.24 11.90 -22.45
C ASP A 606 -3.98 11.92 -21.56
N ARG A 607 -4.01 12.76 -20.52
CA ARG A 607 -2.89 12.93 -19.58
C ARG A 607 -2.59 11.68 -18.74
N TYR A 608 -3.58 10.83 -18.50
CA TYR A 608 -3.45 9.64 -17.67
C TYR A 608 -2.80 8.51 -18.47
N GLU A 609 -3.25 8.31 -19.71
CA GLU A 609 -2.62 7.38 -20.63
C GLU A 609 -1.22 7.83 -21.04
N THR A 610 -1.00 9.14 -21.23
CA THR A 610 0.34 9.69 -21.44
C THR A 610 1.26 9.38 -20.26
N ALA A 611 0.82 9.61 -19.02
CA ALA A 611 1.62 9.29 -17.84
C ALA A 611 1.95 7.80 -17.72
N ALA A 612 0.98 6.92 -17.95
CA ALA A 612 1.20 5.47 -17.97
C ALA A 612 2.17 5.05 -19.09
N THR A 613 2.08 5.67 -20.27
CA THR A 613 2.98 5.43 -21.42
C THR A 613 4.41 5.87 -21.10
N ILE A 614 4.58 7.04 -20.49
CA ILE A 614 5.90 7.53 -20.04
C ILE A 614 6.50 6.56 -19.03
N ALA A 615 5.73 6.11 -18.04
CA ALA A 615 6.20 5.14 -17.05
C ALA A 615 6.61 3.81 -17.70
N ALA A 616 5.78 3.26 -18.58
CA ALA A 616 6.06 1.99 -19.28
C ALA A 616 7.30 2.07 -20.18
N ARG A 617 7.44 3.14 -20.97
CA ARG A 617 8.59 3.35 -21.86
C ARG A 617 9.87 3.61 -21.08
N ALA A 618 9.82 4.45 -20.05
CA ALA A 618 10.96 4.71 -19.19
C ALA A 618 11.45 3.44 -18.47
N LEU A 619 10.54 2.54 -18.08
CA LEU A 619 10.91 1.25 -17.51
C LEU A 619 11.58 0.36 -18.56
N ALA A 620 11.01 0.26 -19.77
CA ALA A 620 11.57 -0.54 -20.86
C ALA A 620 12.96 -0.06 -21.31
N GLU A 621 13.21 1.25 -21.25
CA GLU A 621 14.51 1.87 -21.57
C GLU A 621 15.48 1.92 -20.38
N GLY A 622 15.09 1.39 -19.21
CA GLY A 622 15.94 1.35 -18.02
C GLY A 622 16.20 2.72 -17.38
N MET A 623 15.39 3.74 -17.69
CA MET A 623 15.46 5.05 -17.06
C MET A 623 14.95 5.02 -15.61
N ILE A 624 14.03 4.09 -15.31
CA ILE A 624 13.49 3.77 -13.99
C ILE A 624 13.47 2.25 -13.80
N GLY A 625 13.21 1.80 -12.58
CA GLY A 625 12.95 0.40 -12.23
C GLY A 625 11.51 0.16 -11.82
N ASP A 626 11.21 -1.09 -11.47
CA ASP A 626 9.88 -1.59 -11.12
C ASP A 626 9.59 -1.60 -9.60
N SER A 627 10.56 -1.20 -8.78
CA SER A 627 10.48 -1.37 -7.32
C SER A 627 9.52 -0.41 -6.62
N LEU A 628 9.09 0.67 -7.27
CA LEU A 628 8.19 1.68 -6.71
C LEU A 628 7.33 2.30 -7.80
N VAL A 629 6.04 2.47 -7.53
CA VAL A 629 5.18 3.38 -8.29
C VAL A 629 4.67 4.50 -7.37
N ALA A 630 4.72 5.74 -7.82
CA ALA A 630 4.02 6.83 -7.18
C ALA A 630 2.77 7.20 -8.00
N VAL A 631 1.67 7.48 -7.33
CA VAL A 631 0.40 7.91 -7.91
C VAL A 631 0.12 9.32 -7.41
N ALA A 632 -0.06 10.27 -8.31
CA ALA A 632 -0.40 11.65 -7.97
C ALA A 632 -1.63 12.15 -8.72
N SER A 633 -2.26 13.20 -8.21
CA SER A 633 -3.38 13.85 -8.89
C SER A 633 -2.95 14.46 -10.23
N GLY A 634 -3.66 14.09 -11.29
CA GLY A 634 -3.52 14.71 -12.61
C GLY A 634 -4.29 16.03 -12.77
N ALA A 635 -4.85 16.59 -11.69
CA ALA A 635 -5.66 17.81 -11.70
C ALA A 635 -4.89 19.07 -11.23
N ASP A 636 -4.19 19.04 -10.09
CA ASP A 636 -3.50 20.22 -9.51
C ASP A 636 -1.96 20.09 -9.49
N PHE A 637 -1.40 18.87 -9.54
CA PHE A 637 0.05 18.56 -9.66
C PHE A 637 1.07 19.02 -8.58
N PRO A 638 0.78 19.75 -7.47
CA PRO A 638 1.87 20.19 -6.58
C PRO A 638 2.59 19.00 -5.91
N ASP A 639 1.82 17.96 -5.57
CA ASP A 639 2.34 16.75 -4.93
C ASP A 639 3.13 15.89 -5.92
N ALA A 640 2.74 15.92 -7.19
CA ALA A 640 3.38 15.17 -8.27
C ALA A 640 4.79 15.69 -8.60
N LEU A 641 5.02 17.01 -8.49
CA LEU A 641 6.33 17.62 -8.77
C LEU A 641 7.42 17.10 -7.81
N CYS A 642 7.15 17.19 -6.50
CA CYS A 642 8.13 16.77 -5.49
C CYS A 642 8.12 15.25 -5.33
N GLY A 643 6.94 14.63 -5.35
CA GLY A 643 6.78 13.20 -5.24
C GLY A 643 7.37 12.43 -6.42
N GLY A 644 7.31 12.98 -7.63
CA GLY A 644 7.93 12.37 -8.81
C GLY A 644 9.45 12.38 -8.75
N ALA A 645 10.08 13.49 -8.37
CA ALA A 645 11.52 13.54 -8.12
C ALA A 645 11.94 12.58 -6.99
N ALA A 646 11.15 12.51 -5.91
CA ALA A 646 11.35 11.57 -4.81
C ALA A 646 11.21 10.10 -5.24
N ALA A 647 10.23 9.77 -6.10
CA ALA A 647 10.08 8.44 -6.68
C ALA A 647 11.27 8.11 -7.60
N GLY A 648 11.70 9.05 -8.43
CA GLY A 648 12.89 8.91 -9.28
C GLY A 648 14.17 8.64 -8.49
N ARG A 649 14.34 9.22 -7.30
CA ARG A 649 15.46 8.91 -6.38
C ARG A 649 15.49 7.44 -5.95
N LYS A 650 14.33 6.77 -5.90
CA LYS A 650 14.18 5.33 -5.64
C LYS A 650 14.13 4.50 -6.92
N SER A 651 14.39 5.11 -8.08
CA SER A 651 14.22 4.51 -9.40
C SER A 651 12.80 3.98 -9.60
N GLY A 652 11.79 4.70 -9.12
CA GLY A 652 10.38 4.36 -9.29
C GLY A 652 9.70 5.11 -10.44
N ALA A 653 8.49 4.68 -10.77
CA ALA A 653 7.59 5.32 -11.71
C ALA A 653 6.74 6.42 -11.06
N LEU A 654 6.18 7.30 -11.89
CA LEU A 654 5.08 8.19 -11.53
C LEU A 654 3.95 8.00 -12.54
N VAL A 655 2.75 7.70 -12.06
CA VAL A 655 1.51 7.70 -12.84
C VAL A 655 0.53 8.72 -12.29
N LEU A 656 -0.41 9.17 -13.13
CA LEU A 656 -1.41 10.16 -12.76
C LEU A 656 -2.78 9.52 -12.55
N SER A 657 -3.53 10.06 -11.59
CA SER A 657 -4.87 9.61 -11.24
C SER A 657 -5.90 10.75 -11.29
N LYS A 658 -7.17 10.39 -11.49
CA LYS A 658 -8.29 11.29 -11.18
C LYS A 658 -8.42 11.40 -9.65
N PRO A 659 -9.08 12.46 -9.12
CA PRO A 659 -9.23 12.63 -7.67
C PRO A 659 -9.92 11.46 -6.95
N SER A 660 -10.83 10.75 -7.61
CA SER A 660 -11.67 9.72 -6.99
C SER A 660 -11.56 8.33 -7.62
N SER A 661 -10.74 8.15 -8.66
CA SER A 661 -10.53 6.84 -9.29
C SER A 661 -9.21 6.75 -10.05
N LEU A 662 -8.59 5.57 -10.02
CA LEU A 662 -7.39 5.28 -10.78
C LEU A 662 -7.76 4.91 -12.25
N PRO A 663 -7.26 5.64 -13.27
CA PRO A 663 -7.61 5.35 -14.66
C PRO A 663 -7.11 3.97 -15.12
N THR A 664 -7.82 3.36 -16.07
CA THR A 664 -7.49 2.02 -16.62
C THR A 664 -6.05 1.91 -17.11
N ALA A 665 -5.50 2.96 -17.75
CA ALA A 665 -4.10 2.96 -18.19
C ALA A 665 -3.11 2.91 -17.02
N ALA A 666 -3.38 3.62 -15.93
CA ALA A 666 -2.56 3.58 -14.73
C ALA A 666 -2.68 2.22 -14.01
N LEU A 667 -3.89 1.67 -13.91
CA LEU A 667 -4.13 0.31 -13.41
C LEU A 667 -3.34 -0.73 -14.21
N GLY A 668 -3.41 -0.68 -15.54
CA GLY A 668 -2.70 -1.61 -16.43
C GLY A 668 -1.18 -1.54 -16.27
N PHE A 669 -0.62 -0.34 -16.02
CA PHE A 669 0.80 -0.21 -15.69
C PHE A 669 1.11 -0.86 -14.34
N VAL A 670 0.34 -0.55 -13.29
CA VAL A 670 0.55 -1.08 -11.94
C VAL A 670 0.48 -2.61 -11.92
N SER A 671 -0.56 -3.20 -12.51
CA SER A 671 -0.76 -4.65 -12.50
C SER A 671 0.16 -5.40 -13.46
N GLY A 672 0.60 -4.76 -14.55
CA GLY A 672 1.38 -5.41 -15.61
C GLY A 672 2.90 -5.21 -15.52
N SER A 673 3.36 -4.16 -14.82
CA SER A 673 4.79 -3.76 -14.82
C SER A 673 5.47 -3.84 -13.45
N LEU A 674 4.72 -4.07 -12.38
CA LEU A 674 5.26 -4.19 -11.02
C LEU A 674 5.39 -5.66 -10.61
N THR A 675 6.13 -5.90 -9.53
CA THR A 675 6.35 -7.24 -8.95
C THR A 675 5.74 -7.34 -7.57
N ALA A 676 5.58 -8.55 -7.03
CA ALA A 676 5.11 -8.79 -5.65
C ALA A 676 5.99 -8.16 -4.54
N THR A 677 7.13 -7.56 -4.90
CA THR A 677 8.02 -6.83 -3.98
C THR A 677 7.99 -5.31 -4.16
N SER A 678 7.30 -4.81 -5.19
CA SER A 678 7.22 -3.37 -5.48
C SER A 678 6.44 -2.63 -4.38
N ALA A 679 6.82 -1.40 -4.07
CA ALA A 679 6.03 -0.53 -3.18
C ALA A 679 5.17 0.43 -4.01
N ALA A 680 4.19 1.06 -3.36
CA ALA A 680 3.40 2.12 -3.98
C ALA A 680 3.22 3.32 -3.05
N TRP A 681 3.30 4.52 -3.61
CA TRP A 681 3.04 5.78 -2.90
C TRP A 681 1.82 6.48 -3.46
N ILE A 682 0.89 6.87 -2.59
CA ILE A 682 -0.16 7.85 -2.92
C ILE A 682 0.36 9.23 -2.51
N LEU A 683 0.56 10.13 -3.47
CA LEU A 683 1.08 11.47 -3.23
C LEU A 683 -0.08 12.45 -3.00
N GLY A 684 -0.14 13.01 -1.78
CA GLY A 684 -1.17 13.97 -1.38
C GLY A 684 -2.22 13.38 -0.44
N GLY A 685 -2.95 14.27 0.26
CA GLY A 685 -3.99 13.90 1.22
C GLY A 685 -5.29 13.42 0.54
N PRO A 686 -6.29 12.97 1.33
CA PRO A 686 -7.57 12.46 0.82
C PRO A 686 -8.35 13.46 -0.06
N ALA A 687 -8.16 14.77 0.16
CA ALA A 687 -8.75 15.80 -0.67
C ALA A 687 -8.14 15.88 -2.09
N ALA A 688 -6.88 15.48 -2.25
CA ALA A 688 -6.20 15.46 -3.56
C ALA A 688 -6.44 14.14 -4.30
N LEU A 689 -6.37 13.02 -3.56
CA LEU A 689 -6.67 11.67 -4.01
C LEU A 689 -7.46 10.95 -2.92
N ALA A 690 -8.73 10.66 -3.19
CA ALA A 690 -9.65 10.00 -2.27
C ALA A 690 -9.14 8.62 -1.85
N TRP A 691 -9.70 8.08 -0.76
CA TRP A 691 -9.39 6.74 -0.29
C TRP A 691 -9.72 5.65 -1.32
N SER A 692 -10.72 5.87 -2.17
CA SER A 692 -11.04 4.99 -3.30
C SER A 692 -9.85 4.80 -4.27
N VAL A 693 -9.04 5.83 -4.52
CA VAL A 693 -7.83 5.70 -5.37
C VAL A 693 -6.78 4.82 -4.71
N GLN A 694 -6.66 4.91 -3.38
CA GLN A 694 -5.74 4.07 -2.62
C GLN A 694 -6.22 2.63 -2.57
N ALA A 695 -7.54 2.41 -2.46
CA ALA A 695 -8.16 1.11 -2.59
C ALA A 695 -7.94 0.50 -4.00
N ASP A 696 -8.14 1.27 -5.07
CA ASP A 696 -7.84 0.85 -6.46
C ASP A 696 -6.39 0.42 -6.61
N LEU A 697 -5.46 1.19 -6.03
CA LEU A 697 -4.03 0.88 -6.04
C LEU A 697 -3.73 -0.39 -5.25
N ILE A 698 -4.30 -0.55 -4.04
CA ILE A 698 -4.17 -1.76 -3.23
C ILE A 698 -4.65 -2.99 -4.02
N ARG A 699 -5.78 -2.89 -4.74
CA ARG A 699 -6.29 -3.98 -5.58
C ARG A 699 -5.37 -4.31 -6.75
N ALA A 700 -4.81 -3.28 -7.41
CA ALA A 700 -3.98 -3.44 -8.59
C ALA A 700 -2.55 -3.94 -8.32
N MET A 701 -2.06 -3.79 -7.08
CA MET A 701 -0.72 -4.27 -6.72
C MET A 701 -0.62 -5.80 -6.84
N PRO A 702 0.47 -6.33 -7.41
CA PRO A 702 0.66 -7.77 -7.61
C PRO A 702 1.08 -8.51 -6.33
#